data_AF-A0A9D4BTE2-F1
#
_entry.id   AF-A0A9D4BTE2-F1
#
_cell.length_a   1.000
_cell.length_b   1.000
_cell.length_c   1.000
_cell.angle_alpha   90.00
_cell.angle_beta   90.00
_cell.angle_gamma   90.00
#
_symmetry.space_group_name_H-M   'P 1'
#
loop_
_entity.id
_entity.type
_entity.pdbx_description
1 polymer ?
#
loop_
_entity_poly.entity_id
_entity_poly.type
_entity_poly.pdbx_seq_one_letter_code
_entity_poly.pdbx_strand_id
1 'polypeptide(L)'
;MASEGELACRLHDWVTNEMHFYPQGSHASIPKPEQLKLLCRGPCAPIWQWVIKHVRSTETVKTVTGNLALKNKSSSPQYRVNYGVGGEQFEETKCALLERRAALSGEVTTTLRDVGHFEHEVERITAEVTETENKYQQLKMSINTSRRKAALLTAYCARSADVTAQYGEYVKVINTRVQDIKQRAQKTLETEEFYSREVTQDEKEEEEQTSALETASAKHVRESCELIGQFLQDMLSGTFANDKSLINKHKEPLWQKVEHVCGTFSADQVMTGLLTYTSDTTSRLRTLTARVDIRRDAQALRFRYDGGEMKDLANQPSLYRSVHQLLQERNKEHFLSFIQCQKSQNDARNLEQSVAMVKSRIDKKLEKVFAQKAADLKLARTLADTEIEVDGHKAALHSLSTECESLKELVDRSARHRQELFTKYHRIQEFQEITDAKQGVIQVLVKQNMNAQSRLDQQLAEIGGYLERSFVSQPSHLTTTSGKLRDSVQREVDSFANLALPYIMFSQIDSALKTAVMDLSIHQLSPVHIRPALQTVLELLNFKTFQAPDALLCHCVRLKEEIGEVLRRLERESQHTRHRNMSGEEDVVTQIRDTCERARESDKRQITQMLPMLQQKVAKTTVALDNCNKTRDAANAWWREPGQSCVPWVKVDDRTLQQYMDQWTVLPRNYLLVYLLLEYHYEEDWNVCCISLFLNIYS
;
A
#
# COMPACT_ATOMS: atom_id res chain seq x y z
N MET A 1 -80.31 30.10 -17.87
CA MET A 1 -79.24 29.25 -18.45
C MET A 1 -79.66 27.80 -18.21
N ALA A 2 -79.72 26.98 -19.26
CA ALA A 2 -80.14 25.58 -19.10
C ALA A 2 -79.18 24.85 -18.17
N SER A 3 -79.68 24.00 -17.28
CA SER A 3 -78.84 23.29 -16.31
C SER A 3 -77.87 22.34 -17.04
N GLU A 4 -76.68 22.08 -16.48
CA GLU A 4 -75.65 21.20 -17.11
C GLU A 4 -76.22 19.81 -17.46
N GLY A 5 -77.16 19.31 -16.65
CA GLY A 5 -77.86 18.05 -16.92
C GLY A 5 -78.83 18.13 -18.10
N GLU A 6 -79.50 19.27 -18.29
CA GLU A 6 -80.42 19.48 -19.41
C GLU A 6 -79.67 19.59 -20.75
N LEU A 7 -78.50 20.24 -20.78
CA LEU A 7 -77.66 20.31 -21.97
C LEU A 7 -77.12 18.92 -22.38
N ALA A 8 -76.76 18.08 -21.41
CA ALA A 8 -76.29 16.72 -21.65
C ALA A 8 -77.41 15.82 -22.20
N CYS A 9 -78.65 15.95 -21.71
CA CYS A 9 -79.81 15.24 -22.27
C CYS A 9 -80.09 15.69 -23.71
N ARG A 10 -80.02 17.00 -23.99
CA ARG A 10 -80.21 17.52 -25.35
C ARG A 10 -79.10 17.11 -26.30
N LEU A 11 -77.87 16.97 -25.82
CA LEU A 11 -76.75 16.44 -26.61
C LEU A 11 -76.97 14.96 -26.92
N HIS A 12 -77.42 14.17 -25.94
CA HIS A 12 -77.79 12.77 -26.15
C HIS A 12 -78.89 12.61 -27.20
N ASP A 13 -79.96 13.40 -27.11
CA ASP A 13 -81.05 13.38 -28.08
C ASP A 13 -80.59 13.82 -29.48
N TRP A 14 -79.71 14.83 -29.55
CA TRP A 14 -79.14 15.26 -30.81
C TRP A 14 -78.24 14.17 -31.45
N VAL A 15 -77.44 13.46 -30.67
CA VAL A 15 -76.61 12.34 -31.18
C VAL A 15 -77.46 11.16 -31.62
N THR A 16 -78.51 10.81 -30.87
CA THR A 16 -79.32 9.60 -31.09
C THR A 16 -80.40 9.81 -32.16
N ASN A 17 -81.13 10.93 -32.08
CA ASN A 17 -82.32 11.18 -32.91
C ASN A 17 -82.04 12.09 -34.11
N GLU A 18 -81.15 13.08 -34.00
CA GLU A 18 -80.83 13.98 -35.12
C GLU A 18 -79.68 13.41 -35.97
N MET A 19 -78.60 12.92 -35.33
CA MET A 19 -77.42 12.41 -36.04
C MET A 19 -77.42 10.90 -36.28
N HIS A 20 -78.40 10.16 -35.74
CA HIS A 20 -78.53 8.70 -35.87
C HIS A 20 -77.20 7.95 -35.66
N PHE A 21 -76.44 8.33 -34.65
CA PHE A 21 -75.12 7.77 -34.40
C PHE A 21 -75.20 6.32 -33.88
N TYR A 22 -74.63 5.37 -34.62
CA TYR A 22 -74.50 3.97 -34.21
C TYR A 22 -73.03 3.64 -33.85
N PRO A 23 -72.75 3.13 -32.64
CA PRO A 23 -71.39 2.76 -32.26
C PRO A 23 -70.92 1.50 -33.00
N GLN A 24 -69.71 1.53 -33.57
CA GLN A 24 -69.09 0.37 -34.21
C GLN A 24 -68.17 -0.37 -33.23
N GLY A 25 -68.50 -1.62 -32.91
CA GLY A 25 -67.70 -2.52 -32.07
C GLY A 25 -68.57 -3.44 -31.19
N SER A 26 -68.14 -4.69 -30.99
CA SER A 26 -68.94 -5.76 -30.36
C SER A 26 -69.33 -5.53 -28.88
N HIS A 27 -68.90 -4.43 -28.26
CA HIS A 27 -69.26 -4.02 -26.89
C HIS A 27 -69.52 -2.51 -26.73
N ALA A 28 -69.76 -1.78 -27.82
CA ALA A 28 -69.96 -0.34 -27.76
C ALA A 28 -71.46 0.01 -27.64
N SER A 29 -71.87 0.61 -26.52
CA SER A 29 -73.22 1.17 -26.32
C SER A 29 -73.21 2.69 -26.44
N ILE A 30 -74.31 3.29 -26.89
CA ILE A 30 -74.46 4.76 -26.93
C ILE A 30 -74.25 5.33 -25.51
N PRO A 31 -73.40 6.36 -25.31
CA PRO A 31 -73.08 6.89 -23.99
C PRO A 31 -74.31 7.44 -23.27
N LYS A 32 -74.49 7.14 -21.97
CA LYS A 32 -75.64 7.64 -21.19
C LYS A 32 -75.52 9.15 -20.92
N PRO A 33 -76.63 9.89 -20.69
CA PRO A 33 -76.61 11.33 -20.42
C PRO A 33 -75.69 11.74 -19.27
N GLU A 34 -75.55 10.89 -18.24
CA GLU A 34 -74.64 11.09 -17.10
C GLU A 34 -73.17 11.20 -17.52
N GLN A 35 -72.75 10.45 -18.56
CA GLN A 35 -71.38 10.47 -19.08
C GLN A 35 -71.11 11.70 -19.96
N LEU A 36 -72.15 12.23 -20.60
CA LEU A 36 -72.07 13.43 -21.45
C LEU A 36 -72.02 14.74 -20.66
N LYS A 37 -72.40 14.72 -19.37
CA LYS A 37 -72.28 15.89 -18.47
C LYS A 37 -70.86 16.45 -18.41
N LEU A 38 -69.84 15.59 -18.50
CA LEU A 38 -68.43 16.02 -18.49
C LEU A 38 -68.06 16.89 -19.69
N LEU A 39 -68.65 16.65 -20.87
CA LEU A 39 -68.38 17.41 -22.10
C LEU A 39 -69.12 18.75 -22.12
N CYS A 40 -70.22 18.85 -21.39
CA CYS A 40 -71.06 20.04 -21.27
C CYS A 40 -70.62 20.99 -20.14
N ARG A 41 -69.40 20.83 -19.59
CA ARG A 41 -68.85 21.68 -18.51
C ARG A 41 -67.92 22.78 -19.02
N GLY A 42 -67.92 23.91 -18.30
CA GLY A 42 -66.98 25.01 -18.49
C GLY A 42 -67.06 25.69 -19.87
N PRO A 43 -65.94 26.11 -20.48
CA PRO A 43 -65.93 26.86 -21.74
C PRO A 43 -66.47 26.08 -22.95
N CYS A 44 -66.66 24.76 -22.83
CA CYS A 44 -67.24 23.92 -23.87
C CYS A 44 -68.78 23.97 -23.92
N ALA A 45 -69.46 24.40 -22.85
CA ALA A 45 -70.92 24.49 -22.80
C ALA A 45 -71.55 25.37 -23.92
N PRO A 46 -71.09 26.62 -24.17
CA PRO A 46 -71.64 27.43 -25.25
C PRO A 46 -71.35 26.85 -26.65
N ILE A 47 -70.24 26.13 -26.82
CA ILE A 47 -69.89 25.46 -28.08
C ILE A 47 -70.91 24.35 -28.37
N TRP A 48 -71.18 23.47 -27.41
CA TRP A 48 -72.17 22.40 -27.57
C TRP A 48 -73.59 22.94 -27.72
N GLN A 49 -73.93 24.03 -27.03
CA GLN A 49 -75.20 24.71 -27.22
C GLN A 49 -75.34 25.29 -28.64
N TRP A 50 -74.25 25.80 -29.22
CA TRP A 50 -74.22 26.26 -30.59
C TRP A 50 -74.36 25.09 -31.58
N VAL A 51 -73.63 23.99 -31.36
CA VAL A 51 -73.67 22.79 -32.23
C VAL A 51 -75.07 22.17 -32.27
N ILE A 52 -75.69 21.93 -31.12
CA ILE A 52 -77.06 21.38 -31.04
C ILE A 52 -78.08 22.29 -31.73
N LYS A 53 -77.83 23.62 -31.77
CA LYS A 53 -78.73 24.58 -32.38
C LYS A 53 -78.56 24.69 -33.90
N HIS A 54 -77.33 24.65 -34.41
CA HIS A 54 -77.03 24.99 -35.81
C HIS A 54 -76.62 23.81 -36.69
N VAL A 55 -76.24 22.67 -36.10
CA VAL A 55 -75.82 21.49 -36.84
C VAL A 55 -76.98 20.49 -36.88
N ARG A 56 -77.42 20.13 -38.09
CA ARG A 56 -78.55 19.24 -38.37
C ARG A 56 -78.12 18.15 -39.34
N SER A 57 -78.88 17.06 -39.37
CA SER A 57 -78.61 15.93 -40.28
C SER A 57 -78.75 16.37 -41.75
N THR A 58 -78.06 15.67 -42.66
CA THR A 58 -78.15 16.00 -44.09
C THR A 58 -79.56 15.81 -44.65
N GLU A 59 -80.36 14.90 -44.08
CA GLU A 59 -81.77 14.71 -44.43
C GLU A 59 -82.62 15.89 -43.92
N THR A 60 -82.44 16.32 -42.67
CA THR A 60 -83.14 17.49 -42.12
C THR A 60 -82.84 18.76 -42.92
N VAL A 61 -81.58 18.96 -43.31
CA VAL A 61 -81.17 20.09 -44.14
C VAL A 61 -81.79 20.01 -45.54
N LYS A 62 -81.86 18.82 -46.15
CA LYS A 62 -82.57 18.62 -47.44
C LYS A 62 -84.06 18.93 -47.34
N THR A 63 -84.72 18.54 -46.25
CA THR A 63 -86.14 18.84 -46.03
C THR A 63 -86.37 20.34 -45.79
N VAL A 64 -85.51 21.00 -45.01
CA VAL A 64 -85.60 22.45 -44.75
C VAL A 64 -85.29 23.27 -46.01
N THR A 65 -84.28 22.88 -46.79
CA THR A 65 -83.97 23.52 -48.07
C THR A 65 -85.05 23.26 -49.12
N GLY A 66 -85.64 22.05 -49.14
CA GLY A 66 -86.82 21.73 -49.93
C GLY A 66 -88.03 22.60 -49.57
N ASN A 67 -88.30 22.78 -48.28
CA ASN A 67 -89.39 23.63 -47.78
C ASN A 67 -89.15 25.13 -48.04
N LEU A 68 -87.90 25.61 -47.94
CA LEU A 68 -87.53 26.98 -48.33
C LEU A 68 -87.65 27.19 -49.84
N ALA A 69 -87.28 26.20 -50.66
CA ALA A 69 -87.47 26.24 -52.11
C ALA A 69 -88.96 26.22 -52.49
N LEU A 70 -89.81 25.50 -51.75
CA LEU A 70 -91.27 25.52 -51.90
C LEU A 70 -91.86 26.89 -51.48
N LYS A 71 -91.33 27.52 -50.43
CA LYS A 71 -91.75 28.86 -49.98
C LYS A 71 -91.32 29.98 -50.94
N ASN A 72 -90.11 29.92 -51.50
CA ASN A 72 -89.64 30.87 -52.53
C ASN A 72 -90.36 30.69 -53.88
N LYS A 73 -90.90 29.50 -54.18
CA LYS A 73 -91.79 29.28 -55.32
C LYS A 73 -93.24 29.73 -55.07
N SER A 74 -93.60 30.05 -53.83
CA SER A 74 -94.95 30.48 -53.43
C SER A 74 -95.11 32.01 -53.30
N SER A 75 -94.05 32.79 -53.49
CA SER A 75 -94.08 34.27 -53.42
C SER A 75 -93.63 34.93 -54.72
N SER A 76 -94.40 34.75 -55.80
CA SER A 76 -94.50 35.70 -56.93
C SER A 76 -95.58 35.26 -57.94
N PRO A 77 -96.87 35.62 -57.76
CA PRO A 77 -97.72 35.93 -58.89
C PRO A 77 -97.56 37.42 -59.20
N GLN A 78 -96.90 37.69 -60.32
CA GLN A 78 -96.76 39.02 -60.91
C GLN A 78 -98.13 39.46 -61.42
N TYR A 79 -98.96 40.00 -60.52
CA TYR A 79 -100.28 40.57 -60.82
C TYR A 79 -100.08 41.88 -61.58
N ARG A 80 -99.89 41.81 -62.90
CA ARG A 80 -99.98 42.97 -63.80
C ARG A 80 -101.44 43.35 -63.95
N VAL A 81 -101.87 44.35 -63.18
CA VAL A 81 -103.17 45.00 -63.37
C VAL A 81 -102.96 46.21 -64.26
N ASN A 82 -103.48 46.12 -65.49
CA ASN A 82 -103.80 47.28 -66.29
C ASN A 82 -105.07 47.90 -65.71
N TYR A 83 -104.97 49.08 -65.10
CA TYR A 83 -106.06 50.04 -65.12
C TYR A 83 -105.58 51.27 -65.88
N GLY A 84 -106.20 51.48 -67.04
CA GLY A 84 -106.16 52.75 -67.72
C GLY A 84 -107.12 53.74 -67.06
N VAL A 85 -106.85 55.01 -67.37
CA VAL A 85 -107.75 56.16 -67.30
C VAL A 85 -108.05 56.71 -65.90
N GLY A 86 -107.36 57.81 -65.55
CA GLY A 86 -107.81 58.71 -64.48
C GLY A 86 -106.75 59.64 -63.89
N GLY A 87 -106.69 60.88 -64.37
CA GLY A 87 -106.34 62.06 -63.55
C GLY A 87 -104.92 62.61 -63.65
N GLU A 88 -104.78 63.79 -64.25
CA GLU A 88 -103.55 64.61 -64.40
C GLU A 88 -102.81 64.93 -63.08
N GLN A 89 -103.37 64.60 -61.91
CA GLN A 89 -102.71 64.74 -60.60
C GLN A 89 -101.78 63.56 -60.24
N PHE A 90 -101.94 62.41 -60.89
CA PHE A 90 -101.03 61.26 -60.73
C PHE A 90 -99.76 61.39 -61.56
N GLU A 91 -99.78 62.10 -62.68
CA GLU A 91 -98.59 62.37 -63.49
C GLU A 91 -97.61 63.29 -62.76
N GLU A 92 -98.10 64.34 -62.09
CA GLU A 92 -97.25 65.32 -61.39
C GLU A 92 -96.60 64.74 -60.12
N THR A 93 -97.36 63.97 -59.33
CA THR A 93 -96.84 63.26 -58.15
C THR A 93 -95.89 62.11 -58.53
N LYS A 94 -96.16 61.41 -59.65
CA LYS A 94 -95.25 60.41 -60.21
C LYS A 94 -93.98 61.05 -60.76
N CYS A 95 -94.06 62.19 -61.44
CA CYS A 95 -92.88 62.95 -61.88
C CYS A 95 -92.05 63.43 -60.69
N ALA A 96 -92.65 64.02 -59.66
CA ALA A 96 -91.94 64.46 -58.45
C ALA A 96 -91.29 63.28 -57.68
N LEU A 97 -91.95 62.13 -57.60
CA LEU A 97 -91.36 60.91 -57.01
C LEU A 97 -90.25 60.30 -57.89
N LEU A 98 -90.37 60.39 -59.21
CA LEU A 98 -89.32 59.97 -60.15
C LEU A 98 -88.10 60.90 -60.08
N GLU A 99 -88.29 62.21 -59.93
CA GLU A 99 -87.23 63.19 -59.70
C GLU A 99 -86.55 62.98 -58.34
N ARG A 100 -87.33 62.76 -57.26
CA ARG A 100 -86.80 62.41 -55.93
C ARG A 100 -86.02 61.10 -55.97
N ARG A 101 -86.50 60.11 -56.71
CA ARG A 101 -85.79 58.83 -56.92
C ARG A 101 -84.51 59.03 -57.72
N ALA A 102 -84.51 59.88 -58.74
CA ALA A 102 -83.31 60.21 -59.50
C ALA A 102 -82.28 60.95 -58.65
N ALA A 103 -82.71 61.90 -57.81
CA ALA A 103 -81.85 62.62 -56.87
C ALA A 103 -81.24 61.69 -55.81
N LEU A 104 -82.06 60.86 -55.14
CA LEU A 104 -81.59 59.85 -54.19
C LEU A 104 -80.70 58.80 -54.85
N SER A 105 -81.00 58.39 -56.09
CA SER A 105 -80.12 57.50 -56.84
C SER A 105 -78.78 58.18 -57.15
N GLY A 106 -78.78 59.47 -57.42
CA GLY A 106 -77.57 60.29 -57.57
C GLY A 106 -76.73 60.29 -56.29
N GLU A 107 -77.34 60.62 -55.15
CA GLU A 107 -76.69 60.60 -53.83
C GLU A 107 -76.16 59.21 -53.44
N VAL A 108 -76.90 58.15 -53.76
CA VAL A 108 -76.44 56.77 -53.56
C VAL A 108 -75.24 56.47 -54.46
N THR A 109 -75.23 56.92 -55.71
CA THR A 109 -74.06 56.71 -56.58
C THR A 109 -72.84 57.52 -56.18
N THR A 110 -73.00 58.71 -55.62
CA THR A 110 -71.88 59.51 -55.10
C THR A 110 -71.32 58.88 -53.83
N THR A 111 -72.18 58.49 -52.89
CA THR A 111 -71.74 57.81 -51.66
C THR A 111 -71.08 56.46 -51.95
N LEU A 112 -71.58 55.69 -52.91
CA LEU A 112 -70.91 54.45 -53.36
C LEU A 112 -69.52 54.72 -53.97
N ARG A 113 -69.36 55.82 -54.71
CA ARG A 113 -68.05 56.22 -55.24
C ARG A 113 -67.09 56.63 -54.13
N ASP A 114 -67.56 57.39 -53.15
CA ASP A 114 -66.76 57.83 -52.00
C ASP A 114 -66.35 56.64 -51.14
N VAL A 115 -67.27 55.69 -50.88
CA VAL A 115 -66.96 54.42 -50.20
C VAL A 115 -65.89 53.65 -50.99
N GLY A 116 -66.03 53.52 -52.30
CA GLY A 116 -65.00 52.88 -53.14
C GLY A 116 -63.65 53.58 -53.06
N HIS A 117 -63.61 54.91 -53.02
CA HIS A 117 -62.37 55.68 -52.83
C HIS A 117 -61.75 55.41 -51.45
N PHE A 118 -62.56 55.41 -50.38
CA PHE A 118 -62.07 55.10 -49.03
C PHE A 118 -61.59 53.66 -48.88
N GLU A 119 -62.25 52.69 -49.52
CA GLU A 119 -61.81 51.30 -49.54
C GLU A 119 -60.42 51.17 -50.19
N HIS A 120 -60.22 51.80 -51.36
CA HIS A 120 -58.90 51.80 -52.03
C HIS A 120 -57.82 52.51 -51.19
N GLU A 121 -58.17 53.60 -50.52
CA GLU A 121 -57.22 54.33 -49.68
C GLU A 121 -56.86 53.55 -48.41
N VAL A 122 -57.83 52.83 -47.83
CA VAL A 122 -57.58 51.91 -46.70
C VAL A 122 -56.72 50.72 -47.16
N GLU A 123 -56.98 50.14 -48.32
CA GLU A 123 -56.15 49.07 -48.89
C GLU A 123 -54.71 49.55 -49.15
N ARG A 124 -54.54 50.76 -49.69
CA ARG A 124 -53.23 51.37 -49.91
C ARG A 124 -52.48 51.59 -48.59
N ILE A 125 -53.12 52.20 -47.60
CA ILE A 125 -52.51 52.47 -46.29
C ILE A 125 -52.19 51.15 -45.56
N THR A 126 -53.08 50.16 -45.61
CA THR A 126 -52.83 48.85 -45.00
C THR A 126 -51.64 48.15 -45.66
N ALA A 127 -51.51 48.19 -46.99
CA ALA A 127 -50.34 47.69 -47.69
C ALA A 127 -49.05 48.41 -47.24
N GLU A 128 -49.04 49.74 -47.17
CA GLU A 128 -47.89 50.54 -46.70
C GLU A 128 -47.52 50.21 -45.24
N VAL A 129 -48.51 50.04 -44.35
CA VAL A 129 -48.30 49.64 -42.96
C VAL A 129 -47.70 48.24 -42.86
N THR A 130 -48.18 47.28 -43.65
CA THR A 130 -47.59 45.92 -43.65
C THR A 130 -46.17 45.91 -44.21
N GLU A 131 -45.88 46.72 -45.23
CA GLU A 131 -44.53 46.83 -45.79
C GLU A 131 -43.56 47.45 -44.78
N THR A 132 -43.97 48.51 -44.09
CA THR A 132 -43.16 49.15 -43.05
C THR A 132 -42.96 48.24 -41.83
N GLU A 133 -43.97 47.48 -41.41
CA GLU A 133 -43.84 46.49 -40.35
C GLU A 133 -42.88 45.35 -40.75
N ASN A 134 -42.97 44.85 -41.98
CA ASN A 134 -42.04 43.84 -42.49
C ASN A 134 -40.59 44.36 -42.50
N LYS A 135 -40.37 45.60 -42.95
CA LYS A 135 -39.04 46.25 -42.89
C LYS A 135 -38.55 46.40 -41.45
N TYR A 136 -39.43 46.79 -40.53
CA TYR A 136 -39.11 46.91 -39.11
C TYR A 136 -38.70 45.56 -38.50
N GLN A 137 -39.45 44.48 -38.79
CA GLN A 137 -39.13 43.13 -38.31
C GLN A 137 -37.80 42.63 -38.86
N GLN A 138 -37.52 42.83 -40.15
CA GLN A 138 -36.23 42.49 -40.76
C GLN A 138 -35.07 43.23 -40.10
N LEU A 139 -35.22 44.54 -39.87
CA LEU A 139 -34.21 45.35 -39.20
C LEU A 139 -33.99 44.87 -37.75
N LYS A 140 -35.07 44.57 -37.03
CA LYS A 140 -35.02 44.02 -35.66
C LYS A 140 -34.31 42.68 -35.60
N MET A 141 -34.57 41.78 -36.57
CA MET A 141 -33.85 40.51 -36.69
C MET A 141 -32.36 40.76 -36.95
N SER A 142 -32.01 41.66 -37.87
CA SER A 142 -30.62 42.03 -38.16
C SER A 142 -29.91 42.57 -36.90
N ILE A 143 -30.52 43.52 -36.18
CA ILE A 143 -29.98 44.06 -34.92
C ILE A 143 -29.77 42.95 -33.88
N ASN A 144 -30.75 42.04 -33.73
CA ASN A 144 -30.63 40.92 -32.79
C ASN A 144 -29.50 39.96 -33.17
N THR A 145 -29.32 39.66 -34.47
CA THR A 145 -28.20 38.83 -34.91
C THR A 145 -26.85 39.51 -34.67
N SER A 146 -26.75 40.81 -34.94
CA SER A 146 -25.54 41.61 -34.67
C SER A 146 -25.22 41.65 -33.18
N ARG A 147 -26.22 41.84 -32.30
CA ARG A 147 -26.05 41.78 -30.85
C ARG A 147 -25.60 40.41 -30.37
N ARG A 148 -26.17 39.32 -30.90
CA ARG A 148 -25.75 37.95 -30.58
C ARG A 148 -24.31 37.69 -31.02
N LYS A 149 -23.94 38.09 -32.24
CA LYS A 149 -22.56 37.98 -32.75
C LYS A 149 -21.58 38.77 -31.88
N ALA A 150 -21.93 40.01 -31.51
CA ALA A 150 -21.12 40.82 -30.62
C ALA A 150 -20.93 40.16 -29.25
N ALA A 151 -21.99 39.68 -28.61
CA ALA A 151 -21.91 39.00 -27.31
C ALA A 151 -21.05 37.72 -27.37
N LEU A 152 -21.18 36.91 -28.43
CA LEU A 152 -20.35 35.72 -28.64
C LEU A 152 -18.88 36.09 -28.84
N LEU A 153 -18.59 37.12 -29.63
CA LEU A 153 -17.22 37.60 -29.82
C LEU A 153 -16.63 38.13 -28.51
N THR A 154 -17.39 38.88 -27.71
CA THR A 154 -16.93 39.35 -26.39
C THR A 154 -16.62 38.18 -25.45
N ALA A 155 -17.50 37.16 -25.40
CA ALA A 155 -17.25 35.97 -24.60
C ALA A 155 -16.03 35.17 -25.10
N TYR A 156 -15.84 35.07 -26.42
CA TYR A 156 -14.67 34.42 -27.01
C TYR A 156 -13.38 35.17 -26.70
N CYS A 157 -13.37 36.50 -26.83
CA CYS A 157 -12.22 37.34 -26.49
C CYS A 157 -11.85 37.22 -25.01
N ALA A 158 -12.86 37.21 -24.11
CA ALA A 158 -12.64 37.00 -22.68
C ALA A 158 -11.99 35.63 -22.41
N ARG A 159 -12.56 34.55 -22.98
CA ARG A 159 -12.00 33.20 -22.85
C ARG A 159 -10.58 33.11 -23.43
N SER A 160 -10.31 33.77 -24.55
CA SER A 160 -8.97 33.80 -25.14
C SER A 160 -7.97 34.53 -24.24
N ALA A 161 -8.39 35.60 -23.57
CA ALA A 161 -7.55 36.31 -22.60
C ALA A 161 -7.24 35.44 -21.39
N ASP A 162 -8.23 34.71 -20.84
CA ASP A 162 -8.04 33.79 -19.71
C ASP A 162 -7.06 32.65 -20.06
N VAL A 163 -7.23 32.04 -21.23
CA VAL A 163 -6.34 30.99 -21.73
C VAL A 163 -4.91 31.53 -21.94
N THR A 164 -4.78 32.75 -22.46
CA THR A 164 -3.46 33.40 -22.63
C THR A 164 -2.80 33.67 -21.27
N ALA A 165 -3.57 34.07 -20.25
CA ALA A 165 -3.06 34.25 -18.90
C ALA A 165 -2.56 32.93 -18.28
N GLN A 166 -3.30 31.83 -18.46
CA GLN A 166 -2.89 30.49 -18.00
C GLN A 166 -1.58 30.05 -18.68
N TYR A 167 -1.45 30.23 -20.00
CA TYR A 167 -0.20 29.94 -20.69
C TYR A 167 0.94 30.83 -20.20
N GLY A 168 0.67 32.10 -19.88
CA GLY A 168 1.64 33.00 -19.25
C GLY A 168 2.14 32.50 -17.89
N GLU A 169 1.26 31.94 -17.07
CA GLU A 169 1.64 31.30 -15.79
C GLU A 169 2.49 30.05 -16.01
N TYR A 170 2.12 29.18 -16.95
CA TYR A 170 2.93 28.00 -17.29
C TYR A 170 4.32 28.39 -17.78
N VAL A 171 4.42 29.42 -18.63
CA VAL A 171 5.71 29.93 -19.09
C VAL A 171 6.53 30.47 -17.92
N LYS A 172 5.93 31.17 -16.95
CA LYS A 172 6.62 31.62 -15.74
C LYS A 172 7.15 30.44 -14.92
N VAL A 173 6.33 29.42 -14.65
CA VAL A 173 6.73 28.22 -13.88
C VAL A 173 7.84 27.45 -14.58
N ILE A 174 7.77 27.31 -15.90
CA ILE A 174 8.81 26.65 -16.68
C ILE A 174 10.10 27.47 -16.62
N ASN A 175 10.02 28.79 -16.79
CA ASN A 175 11.20 29.66 -16.75
C ASN A 175 11.86 29.68 -15.37
N THR A 176 11.09 29.72 -14.28
CA THR A 176 11.65 29.61 -12.92
C THR A 176 12.33 28.25 -12.73
N ARG A 177 11.70 27.16 -13.15
CA ARG A 177 12.31 25.82 -13.04
C ARG A 177 13.57 25.67 -13.88
N VAL A 178 13.59 26.23 -15.09
CA VAL A 178 14.77 26.27 -15.96
C VAL A 178 15.87 27.12 -15.32
N GLN A 179 15.53 28.24 -14.68
CA GLN A 179 16.48 29.07 -13.95
C GLN A 179 17.05 28.33 -12.73
N ASP A 180 16.23 27.60 -11.97
CA ASP A 180 16.67 26.74 -10.87
C ASP A 180 17.63 25.64 -11.36
N ILE A 181 17.30 24.99 -12.48
CA ILE A 181 18.16 23.96 -13.08
C ILE A 181 19.48 24.57 -13.55
N LYS A 182 19.45 25.75 -14.19
CA LYS A 182 20.65 26.47 -14.61
C LYS A 182 21.50 26.90 -13.40
N GLN A 183 20.90 27.39 -12.33
CA GLN A 183 21.61 27.74 -11.10
C GLN A 183 22.22 26.52 -10.41
N ARG A 184 21.52 25.37 -10.40
CA ARG A 184 22.08 24.10 -9.90
C ARG A 184 23.24 23.60 -10.77
N ALA A 185 23.10 23.68 -12.09
CA ALA A 185 24.16 23.32 -13.03
C ALA A 185 25.37 24.27 -12.92
N GLN A 186 25.14 25.57 -12.70
CA GLN A 186 26.21 26.55 -12.54
C GLN A 186 26.92 26.40 -11.19
N LYS A 187 26.18 26.15 -10.09
CA LYS A 187 26.79 25.76 -8.81
C LYS A 187 27.63 24.49 -8.95
N THR A 188 27.16 23.52 -9.73
CA THR A 188 27.90 22.27 -10.01
C THR A 188 29.24 22.53 -10.72
N LEU A 189 29.32 23.55 -11.58
CA LEU A 189 30.55 24.00 -12.24
C LEU A 189 31.45 24.88 -11.36
N GLU A 190 30.87 25.64 -10.42
CA GLU A 190 31.59 26.56 -9.53
C GLU A 190 32.07 25.88 -8.23
N THR A 191 31.48 24.75 -7.80
CA THR A 191 31.89 23.98 -6.61
C THR A 191 32.60 22.66 -6.97
N GLU A 192 33.73 22.77 -7.67
CA GLU A 192 34.82 21.79 -7.54
C GLU A 192 35.73 22.18 -6.37
N GLU A 193 35.12 22.47 -5.20
CA GLU A 193 35.88 22.63 -3.97
C GLU A 193 36.27 21.24 -3.48
N PHE A 194 37.56 20.93 -3.58
CA PHE A 194 38.15 19.73 -3.02
C PHE A 194 38.45 19.94 -1.54
N TYR A 195 37.85 19.11 -0.70
CA TYR A 195 38.08 19.11 0.74
C TYR A 195 39.14 18.07 1.11
N SER A 196 40.01 18.42 2.06
CA SER A 196 40.96 17.45 2.64
C SER A 196 40.22 16.58 3.63
N ARG A 197 40.35 15.25 3.47
CA ARG A 197 39.85 14.26 4.44
C ARG A 197 40.66 14.35 5.72
N GLU A 198 40.02 14.64 6.85
CA GLU A 198 40.64 14.49 8.17
C GLU A 198 40.67 13.00 8.52
N VAL A 199 41.87 12.44 8.50
CA VAL A 199 42.18 11.07 8.90
C VAL A 199 42.15 11.00 10.42
N THR A 200 41.35 10.08 10.97
CA THR A 200 41.23 9.92 12.42
C THR A 200 42.52 9.37 13.02
N GLN A 201 42.74 9.59 14.33
CA GLN A 201 44.04 9.36 14.96
C GLN A 201 44.50 7.89 14.94
N ASP A 202 43.57 6.93 14.81
CA ASP A 202 43.84 5.50 14.64
C ASP A 202 44.31 5.12 13.21
N GLU A 203 44.14 6.01 12.24
CA GLU A 203 44.52 5.82 10.83
C GLU A 203 45.91 6.45 10.51
N LYS A 204 46.57 7.09 11.49
CA LYS A 204 47.87 7.76 11.31
C LYS A 204 49.08 6.82 11.17
N GLU A 205 48.96 5.56 11.57
CA GLU A 205 50.10 4.64 11.56
C GLU A 205 50.35 3.99 10.17
N GLU A 206 49.44 4.08 9.20
CA GLU A 206 49.54 3.21 8.00
C GLU A 206 49.21 3.84 6.63
N GLU A 207 48.83 5.11 6.52
CA GLU A 207 48.67 5.78 5.21
C GLU A 207 49.65 6.94 5.01
N GLU A 208 50.91 6.61 4.67
CA GLU A 208 51.87 7.58 4.11
C GLU A 208 51.54 7.98 2.67
N GLN A 209 50.52 7.39 2.04
CA GLN A 209 50.15 7.65 0.65
C GLN A 209 48.64 7.54 0.45
N THR A 210 47.89 8.59 0.80
CA THR A 210 46.98 9.33 -0.10
C THR A 210 46.13 10.29 0.73
N SER A 211 46.48 11.58 0.72
CA SER A 211 45.50 12.63 1.01
C SER A 211 44.46 12.61 -0.13
N ALA A 212 43.45 11.75 -0.01
CA ALA A 212 42.37 11.67 -0.98
C ALA A 212 41.53 12.96 -0.88
N LEU A 213 41.65 13.82 -1.90
CA LEU A 213 40.82 14.99 -2.08
C LEU A 213 39.39 14.52 -2.36
N GLU A 214 38.43 14.89 -1.49
CA GLU A 214 37.02 14.56 -1.68
C GLU A 214 36.27 15.77 -2.27
N THR A 215 35.30 15.53 -3.14
CA THR A 215 34.41 16.59 -3.61
C THR A 215 33.44 17.00 -2.50
N ALA A 216 32.94 18.24 -2.53
CA ALA A 216 31.92 18.72 -1.59
C ALA A 216 30.71 17.76 -1.50
N SER A 217 30.28 17.19 -2.63
CA SER A 217 29.20 16.22 -2.68
C SER A 217 29.58 14.89 -1.99
N ALA A 218 30.78 14.38 -2.23
CA ALA A 218 31.26 13.16 -1.59
C ALA A 218 31.39 13.32 -0.06
N LYS A 219 31.88 14.48 0.40
CA LYS A 219 31.94 14.82 1.82
C LYS A 219 30.58 14.81 2.49
N HIS A 220 29.60 15.53 1.94
CA HIS A 220 28.27 15.60 2.55
C HIS A 220 27.50 14.28 2.49
N VAL A 221 27.73 13.48 1.43
CA VAL A 221 27.21 12.11 1.34
C VAL A 221 27.84 11.24 2.43
N ARG A 222 29.15 11.30 2.63
CA ARG A 222 29.88 10.58 3.69
C ARG A 222 29.38 10.96 5.08
N GLU A 223 29.33 12.25 5.42
CA GLU A 223 28.81 12.74 6.71
C GLU A 223 27.38 12.23 6.96
N SER A 224 26.53 12.24 5.94
CA SER A 224 25.14 11.74 6.05
C SER A 224 25.12 10.23 6.30
N CYS A 225 25.96 9.46 5.60
CA CYS A 225 26.07 8.02 5.81
C CYS A 225 26.65 7.65 7.19
N GLU A 226 27.64 8.40 7.67
CA GLU A 226 28.24 8.22 9.00
C GLU A 226 27.24 8.52 10.12
N LEU A 227 26.45 9.60 9.99
CA LEU A 227 25.36 9.91 10.93
C LEU A 227 24.27 8.83 10.93
N ILE A 228 23.92 8.27 9.77
CA ILE A 228 22.99 7.14 9.68
C ILE A 228 23.59 5.91 10.38
N GLY A 229 24.88 5.63 10.14
CA GLY A 229 25.61 4.54 10.78
C GLY A 229 25.63 4.67 12.31
N GLN A 230 25.93 5.85 12.83
CA GLN A 230 25.91 6.15 14.27
C GLN A 230 24.51 5.95 14.86
N PHE A 231 23.47 6.43 14.18
CA PHE A 231 22.08 6.20 14.62
C PHE A 231 21.70 4.71 14.66
N LEU A 232 22.14 3.93 13.69
CA LEU A 232 21.92 2.48 13.68
C LEU A 232 22.69 1.79 14.82
N GLN A 233 23.93 2.22 15.09
CA GLN A 233 24.74 1.71 16.19
C GLN A 233 24.12 2.05 17.55
N ASP A 234 23.58 3.26 17.71
CA ASP A 234 22.83 3.68 18.89
C ASP A 234 21.54 2.86 19.06
N MET A 235 20.82 2.56 17.97
CA MET A 235 19.68 1.64 18.02
C MET A 235 20.07 0.24 18.50
N LEU A 236 21.21 -0.29 18.07
CA LEU A 236 21.70 -1.62 18.44
C LEU A 236 22.25 -1.67 19.88
N SER A 237 22.87 -0.58 20.35
CA SER A 237 23.38 -0.48 21.73
C SER A 237 22.27 -0.24 22.77
N GLY A 238 21.04 0.01 22.32
CA GLY A 238 19.86 0.15 23.19
C GLY A 238 19.72 1.53 23.81
N THR A 239 20.44 2.56 23.34
CA THR A 239 20.41 3.93 23.91
C THR A 239 19.02 4.58 23.85
N PHE A 240 18.18 4.22 22.88
CA PHE A 240 16.84 4.82 22.72
C PHE A 240 15.72 4.10 23.47
N ALA A 241 15.97 2.91 24.05
CA ALA A 241 14.92 2.02 24.57
C ALA A 241 13.72 1.87 23.58
N ASN A 242 12.53 1.50 24.06
CA ASN A 242 11.31 1.41 23.23
C ASN A 242 10.60 2.77 23.02
N ASP A 243 11.27 3.90 23.27
CA ASP A 243 10.64 5.22 23.23
C ASP A 243 10.58 5.76 21.79
N LYS A 244 9.43 5.60 21.16
CA LYS A 244 9.15 6.10 19.80
C LYS A 244 9.36 7.61 19.67
N SER A 245 9.22 8.38 20.75
CA SER A 245 9.37 9.84 20.70
C SER A 245 10.84 10.26 20.56
N LEU A 246 11.75 9.57 21.25
CA LEU A 246 13.20 9.81 21.17
C LEU A 246 13.75 9.40 19.81
N ILE A 247 13.29 8.26 19.29
CA ILE A 247 13.64 7.79 17.95
C ILE A 247 13.23 8.81 16.88
N ASN A 248 12.01 9.35 16.97
CA ASN A 248 11.55 10.35 16.00
C ASN A 248 12.32 11.68 16.11
N LYS A 249 12.69 12.10 17.33
CA LYS A 249 13.53 13.29 17.54
C LYS A 249 14.93 13.14 16.94
N HIS A 250 15.54 11.96 17.01
CA HIS A 250 16.86 11.71 16.40
C HIS A 250 16.79 11.47 14.88
N LYS A 251 15.65 11.01 14.35
CA LYS A 251 15.43 10.86 12.90
C LYS A 251 15.25 12.19 12.17
N GLU A 252 14.63 13.17 12.80
CA GLU A 252 14.36 14.48 12.18
C GLU A 252 15.63 15.19 11.66
N PRO A 253 16.71 15.38 12.44
CA PRO A 253 17.94 16.01 11.94
C PRO A 253 18.64 15.17 10.86
N LEU A 254 18.49 13.85 10.91
CA LEU A 254 18.98 12.91 9.90
C LEU A 254 18.31 13.15 8.54
N TRP A 255 16.98 13.24 8.54
CA TRP A 255 16.22 13.50 7.31
C TRP A 255 16.49 14.90 6.75
N GLN A 256 16.65 15.91 7.61
CA GLN A 256 17.02 17.26 7.19
C GLN A 256 18.40 17.30 6.50
N LYS A 257 19.37 16.52 6.99
CA LYS A 257 20.70 16.43 6.36
C LYS A 257 20.62 15.70 5.00
N VAL A 258 19.85 14.63 4.89
CA VAL A 258 19.62 13.91 3.61
C VAL A 258 18.87 14.80 2.61
N GLU A 259 17.86 15.54 3.06
CA GLU A 259 17.12 16.49 2.24
C GLU A 259 18.02 17.63 1.75
N HIS A 260 18.93 18.12 2.61
CA HIS A 260 19.93 19.11 2.22
C HIS A 260 20.86 18.60 1.12
N VAL A 261 21.34 17.34 1.22
CA VAL A 261 22.18 16.72 0.18
C VAL A 261 21.42 16.56 -1.14
N CYS A 262 20.19 16.05 -1.09
CA CYS A 262 19.35 15.86 -2.28
C CYS A 262 18.86 17.19 -2.89
N GLY A 263 18.76 18.25 -2.09
CA GLY A 263 18.34 19.58 -2.53
C GLY A 263 19.48 20.41 -3.12
N THR A 264 20.71 20.21 -2.65
CA THR A 264 21.89 21.02 -3.01
C THR A 264 22.65 20.43 -4.20
N PHE A 265 22.74 19.10 -4.30
CA PHE A 265 23.53 18.41 -5.33
C PHE A 265 22.64 17.74 -6.39
N SER A 266 23.19 17.55 -7.60
CA SER A 266 22.50 16.81 -8.66
C SER A 266 22.46 15.30 -8.34
N ALA A 267 21.47 14.59 -8.91
CA ALA A 267 21.33 13.15 -8.69
C ALA A 267 22.60 12.36 -9.08
N ASP A 268 23.27 12.78 -10.15
CA ASP A 268 24.51 12.16 -10.64
C ASP A 268 25.68 12.34 -9.66
N GLN A 269 25.82 13.52 -9.06
CA GLN A 269 26.85 13.79 -8.05
C GLN A 269 26.62 13.02 -6.73
N VAL A 270 25.36 12.87 -6.31
CA VAL A 270 25.01 12.09 -5.13
C VAL A 270 25.29 10.61 -5.38
N MET A 271 24.90 10.09 -6.56
CA MET A 271 25.19 8.71 -6.93
C MET A 271 26.69 8.44 -7.04
N THR A 272 27.44 9.35 -7.64
CA THR A 272 28.90 9.24 -7.74
C THR A 272 29.55 9.28 -6.34
N GLY A 273 29.11 10.18 -5.46
CA GLY A 273 29.59 10.25 -4.07
C GLY A 273 29.27 8.99 -3.26
N LEU A 274 28.10 8.38 -3.48
CA LEU A 274 27.74 7.11 -2.86
C LEU A 274 28.59 5.96 -3.41
N LEU A 275 28.85 5.91 -4.71
CA LEU A 275 29.70 4.90 -5.34
C LEU A 275 31.14 5.00 -4.81
N THR A 276 31.71 6.20 -4.70
CA THR A 276 33.05 6.38 -4.14
C THR A 276 33.08 5.98 -2.66
N TYR A 277 32.11 6.41 -1.86
CA TYR A 277 32.05 6.05 -0.44
C TYR A 277 31.88 4.55 -0.20
N THR A 278 31.03 3.88 -0.99
CA THR A 278 30.85 2.43 -0.90
C THR A 278 32.09 1.66 -1.36
N SER A 279 32.78 2.13 -2.40
CA SER A 279 34.05 1.57 -2.84
C SER A 279 35.13 1.70 -1.75
N ASP A 280 35.27 2.88 -1.14
CA ASP A 280 36.24 3.16 -0.08
C ASP A 280 35.94 2.39 1.21
N THR A 281 34.68 2.31 1.60
CA THR A 281 34.30 1.51 2.78
C THR A 281 34.48 0.02 2.52
N THR A 282 34.24 -0.45 1.30
CA THR A 282 34.48 -1.85 0.92
C THR A 282 35.98 -2.17 0.90
N SER A 283 36.83 -1.28 0.36
CA SER A 283 38.27 -1.47 0.39
C SER A 283 38.80 -1.47 1.83
N ARG A 284 38.34 -0.53 2.67
CA ARG A 284 38.68 -0.49 4.10
C ARG A 284 38.20 -1.74 4.85
N LEU A 285 36.99 -2.22 4.58
CA LEU A 285 36.49 -3.46 5.18
C LEU A 285 37.33 -4.65 4.72
N ARG A 286 37.74 -4.71 3.45
CA ARG A 286 38.63 -5.77 2.95
C ARG A 286 40.00 -5.72 3.61
N THR A 287 40.61 -4.55 3.80
CA THR A 287 41.90 -4.43 4.49
C THR A 287 41.77 -4.80 5.96
N LEU A 288 40.74 -4.32 6.67
CA LEU A 288 40.46 -4.71 8.05
C LEU A 288 40.21 -6.22 8.18
N THR A 289 39.41 -6.81 7.29
CA THR A 289 39.13 -8.25 7.28
C THR A 289 40.38 -9.07 6.96
N ALA A 290 41.25 -8.60 6.07
CA ALA A 290 42.52 -9.24 5.76
C ALA A 290 43.53 -9.20 6.93
N ARG A 291 43.38 -8.25 7.86
CA ARG A 291 44.18 -8.16 9.10
C ARG A 291 43.68 -9.08 10.21
N VAL A 292 42.45 -9.57 10.13
CA VAL A 292 41.91 -10.54 11.09
C VAL A 292 42.61 -11.87 10.87
N ASP A 293 43.72 -12.08 11.58
CA ASP A 293 44.42 -13.35 11.63
C ASP A 293 43.73 -14.24 12.67
N ILE A 294 42.77 -15.02 12.20
CA ILE A 294 42.02 -15.99 13.00
C ILE A 294 42.95 -16.89 13.82
N ARG A 295 44.16 -17.21 13.34
CA ARG A 295 45.12 -18.04 14.08
C ARG A 295 45.73 -17.27 15.24
N ARG A 296 46.10 -16.01 15.04
CA ARG A 296 46.70 -15.16 16.07
C ARG A 296 45.68 -14.78 17.13
N ASP A 297 44.46 -14.45 16.71
CA ASP A 297 43.33 -14.14 17.61
C ASP A 297 42.89 -15.38 18.40
N ALA A 298 42.82 -16.55 17.74
CA ALA A 298 42.61 -17.82 18.44
C ALA A 298 43.72 -18.08 19.45
N GLN A 299 45.00 -17.89 19.09
CA GLN A 299 46.12 -18.08 20.03
C GLN A 299 46.07 -17.10 21.21
N ALA A 300 45.68 -15.83 21.00
CA ALA A 300 45.49 -14.84 22.05
C ALA A 300 44.35 -15.24 23.01
N LEU A 301 43.29 -15.84 22.48
CA LEU A 301 42.18 -16.42 23.24
C LEU A 301 42.50 -17.82 23.81
N ARG A 302 43.73 -18.34 23.63
CA ARG A 302 44.17 -19.70 24.00
C ARG A 302 43.38 -20.82 23.32
N PHE A 303 43.07 -20.68 22.04
CA PHE A 303 42.56 -21.73 21.15
C PHE A 303 43.63 -22.10 20.11
N ARG A 304 43.68 -23.37 19.72
CA ARG A 304 44.46 -23.84 18.55
C ARG A 304 43.51 -24.00 17.38
N TYR A 305 43.78 -23.29 16.29
CA TYR A 305 43.09 -23.46 15.02
C TYR A 305 43.86 -24.45 14.15
N ASP A 306 43.28 -25.63 13.92
CA ASP A 306 43.89 -26.68 13.08
C ASP A 306 42.81 -27.26 12.15
N GLY A 307 43.02 -27.18 10.84
CA GLY A 307 42.15 -27.81 9.84
C GLY A 307 40.67 -27.36 9.82
N GLY A 308 40.34 -26.15 10.27
CA GLY A 308 38.96 -25.66 10.32
C GLY A 308 38.25 -25.88 11.66
N GLU A 309 38.89 -26.53 12.63
CA GLU A 309 38.35 -26.73 13.97
C GLU A 309 39.08 -25.86 15.00
N MET A 310 38.32 -25.18 15.87
CA MET A 310 38.84 -24.48 17.04
C MET A 310 38.94 -25.44 18.22
N LYS A 311 40.16 -25.70 18.71
CA LYS A 311 40.41 -26.50 19.92
C LYS A 311 40.80 -25.60 21.08
N ASP A 312 39.94 -25.53 22.10
CA ASP A 312 40.20 -24.79 23.34
C ASP A 312 41.46 -25.35 24.04
N LEU A 313 42.48 -24.51 24.25
CA LEU A 313 43.66 -24.81 25.07
C LEU A 313 43.57 -24.15 26.45
N ALA A 314 42.62 -23.23 26.70
CA ALA A 314 42.37 -22.67 28.03
C ALA A 314 41.88 -23.76 28.99
N ASN A 315 41.08 -24.69 28.46
CA ASN A 315 40.67 -25.89 29.15
C ASN A 315 41.42 -27.11 28.62
N GLN A 316 42.63 -27.36 29.13
CA GLN A 316 42.89 -28.75 29.50
C GLN A 316 41.69 -29.17 30.38
N PRO A 317 41.04 -30.32 30.16
CA PRO A 317 40.03 -30.81 31.07
C PRO A 317 40.75 -31.17 32.37
N SER A 318 41.01 -30.16 33.19
CA SER A 318 40.92 -30.32 34.63
C SER A 318 39.51 -30.85 34.82
N LEU A 319 39.39 -32.17 34.93
CA LEU A 319 38.22 -32.84 35.45
C LEU A 319 37.62 -31.90 36.48
N TYR A 320 36.44 -31.33 36.20
CA TYR A 320 35.69 -30.56 37.17
C TYR A 320 35.55 -31.45 38.39
N ARG A 321 36.46 -31.27 39.34
CA ARG A 321 36.58 -32.12 40.51
C ARG A 321 35.31 -31.83 41.28
N SER A 322 34.39 -32.78 41.31
CA SER A 322 33.10 -32.55 41.97
C SER A 322 33.36 -32.13 43.42
N VAL A 323 32.46 -31.33 44.01
CA VAL A 323 32.56 -30.92 45.42
C VAL A 323 32.76 -32.15 46.32
N HIS A 324 32.16 -33.28 45.95
CA HIS A 324 32.36 -34.58 46.61
C HIS A 324 33.80 -35.10 46.53
N GLN A 325 34.46 -35.04 45.36
CA GLN A 325 35.86 -35.43 45.22
C GLN A 325 36.81 -34.51 46.00
N LEU A 326 36.55 -33.20 46.03
CA LEU A 326 37.32 -32.26 46.85
C LEU A 326 37.17 -32.57 48.35
N LEU A 327 35.96 -32.87 48.81
CA LEU A 327 35.71 -33.30 50.19
C LEU A 327 36.41 -34.63 50.51
N GLN A 328 36.40 -35.59 49.58
CA GLN A 328 37.08 -36.88 49.76
C GLN A 328 38.60 -36.71 49.85
N GLU A 329 39.20 -35.84 49.04
CA GLU A 329 40.62 -35.51 49.13
C GLU A 329 40.96 -34.80 50.44
N ARG A 330 40.13 -33.86 50.89
CA ARG A 330 40.32 -33.20 52.19
C ARG A 330 40.23 -34.19 53.36
N ASN A 331 39.28 -35.12 53.30
CA ASN A 331 39.19 -36.18 54.31
C ASN A 331 40.44 -37.06 54.29
N LYS A 332 40.93 -37.43 53.10
CA LYS A 332 42.18 -38.20 52.95
C LYS A 332 43.39 -37.44 53.52
N GLU A 333 43.53 -36.14 53.23
CA GLU A 333 44.59 -35.29 53.80
C GLU A 333 44.51 -35.26 55.34
N HIS A 334 43.30 -35.11 55.90
CA HIS A 334 43.09 -35.12 57.35
C HIS A 334 43.51 -36.46 57.98
N PHE A 335 43.13 -37.59 57.38
CA PHE A 335 43.55 -38.92 57.85
C PHE A 335 45.07 -39.10 57.77
N LEU A 336 45.73 -38.63 56.71
CA LEU A 336 47.19 -38.70 56.59
C LEU A 336 47.89 -37.86 57.65
N SER A 337 47.41 -36.64 57.92
CA SER A 337 47.93 -35.79 58.99
C SER A 337 47.77 -36.43 60.37
N PHE A 338 46.64 -37.11 60.63
CA PHE A 338 46.44 -37.87 61.87
C PHE A 338 47.45 -39.00 62.01
N ILE A 339 47.69 -39.79 60.95
CA ILE A 339 48.70 -40.87 60.95
C ILE A 339 50.10 -40.30 61.21
N GLN A 340 50.44 -39.19 60.59
CA GLN A 340 51.73 -38.54 60.78
C GLN A 340 51.91 -38.02 62.21
N CYS A 341 50.86 -37.45 62.81
CA CYS A 341 50.86 -37.04 64.22
C CYS A 341 51.01 -38.23 65.17
N GLN A 342 50.33 -39.34 64.89
CA GLN A 342 50.46 -40.55 65.71
C GLN A 342 51.89 -41.14 65.61
N LYS A 343 52.50 -41.08 64.42
CA LYS A 343 53.88 -41.51 64.20
C LYS A 343 54.85 -40.63 64.98
N SER A 344 54.73 -39.31 64.91
CA SER A 344 55.60 -38.39 65.65
C SER A 344 55.46 -38.54 67.17
N GLN A 345 54.25 -38.78 67.69
CA GLN A 345 54.04 -39.11 69.11
C GLN A 345 54.73 -40.40 69.53
N ASN A 346 54.71 -41.43 68.67
CA ASN A 346 55.37 -42.69 68.96
C ASN A 346 56.90 -42.54 68.94
N ASP A 347 57.43 -41.79 67.97
CA ASP A 347 58.86 -41.47 67.89
C ASP A 347 59.32 -40.67 69.12
N ALA A 348 58.52 -39.71 69.60
CA ALA A 348 58.80 -38.96 70.83
C ALA A 348 58.87 -39.87 72.06
N ARG A 349 57.92 -40.80 72.24
CA ARG A 349 57.97 -41.78 73.34
C ARG A 349 59.20 -42.68 73.28
N ASN A 350 59.60 -43.12 72.08
CA ASN A 350 60.81 -43.93 71.91
C ASN A 350 62.08 -43.14 72.26
N LEU A 351 62.14 -41.87 71.87
CA LEU A 351 63.24 -40.96 72.23
C LEU A 351 63.31 -40.73 73.75
N GLU A 352 62.18 -40.49 74.43
CA GLU A 352 62.12 -40.36 75.89
C GLU A 352 62.68 -41.61 76.61
N GLN A 353 62.31 -42.81 76.15
CA GLN A 353 62.84 -44.06 76.69
C GLN A 353 64.35 -44.21 76.45
N SER A 354 64.84 -43.82 75.28
CA SER A 354 66.28 -43.83 74.96
C SER A 354 67.06 -42.86 75.86
N VAL A 355 66.56 -41.64 76.06
CA VAL A 355 67.16 -40.65 76.97
C VAL A 355 67.20 -41.17 78.40
N ALA A 356 66.12 -41.78 78.90
CA ALA A 356 66.09 -42.41 80.21
C ALA A 356 67.13 -43.55 80.34
N MET A 357 67.31 -44.35 79.28
CA MET A 357 68.33 -45.40 79.25
C MET A 357 69.75 -44.81 79.30
N VAL A 358 70.02 -43.76 78.54
CA VAL A 358 71.32 -43.07 78.54
C VAL A 358 71.61 -42.44 79.91
N LYS A 359 70.65 -41.76 80.54
CA LYS A 359 70.76 -41.25 81.91
C LYS A 359 71.19 -42.35 82.90
N SER A 360 70.50 -43.50 82.87
CA SER A 360 70.86 -44.64 83.73
C SER A 360 72.27 -45.20 83.48
N ARG A 361 72.77 -45.13 82.24
CA ARG A 361 74.15 -45.56 81.89
C ARG A 361 75.19 -44.56 82.39
N ILE A 362 74.89 -43.26 82.34
CA ILE A 362 75.74 -42.20 82.87
C ILE A 362 75.83 -42.34 84.39
N ASP A 363 74.71 -42.52 85.08
CA ASP A 363 74.68 -42.73 86.53
C ASP A 363 75.53 -43.93 86.97
N LYS A 364 75.37 -45.08 86.29
CA LYS A 364 76.18 -46.28 86.56
C LYS A 364 77.69 -46.06 86.32
N LYS A 365 78.07 -45.19 85.38
CA LYS A 365 79.48 -44.83 85.14
C LYS A 365 79.99 -43.88 86.21
N LEU A 366 79.20 -42.88 86.61
CA LEU A 366 79.55 -41.95 87.68
C LEU A 366 79.73 -42.66 89.03
N GLU A 367 78.84 -43.61 89.35
CA GLU A 367 78.96 -44.45 90.56
C GLU A 367 80.27 -45.27 90.57
N LYS A 368 80.70 -45.79 89.42
CA LYS A 368 81.97 -46.52 89.29
C LYS A 368 83.20 -45.64 89.47
N VAL A 369 83.16 -44.40 88.97
CA VAL A 369 84.30 -43.47 88.99
C VAL A 369 84.48 -42.77 90.34
N PHE A 370 83.38 -42.41 91.02
CA PHE A 370 83.39 -41.63 92.27
C PHE A 370 83.01 -42.44 93.51
N ALA A 371 83.13 -43.77 93.47
CA ALA A 371 82.67 -44.71 94.51
C ALA A 371 83.17 -44.40 95.95
N GLN A 372 84.31 -43.70 96.09
CA GLN A 372 84.92 -43.38 97.38
C GLN A 372 84.72 -41.93 97.84
N LYS A 373 84.11 -41.05 97.03
CA LYS A 373 83.92 -39.62 97.35
C LYS A 373 82.47 -39.18 97.08
N ALA A 374 81.64 -39.25 98.11
CA ALA A 374 80.21 -38.96 98.01
C ALA A 374 79.88 -37.50 97.64
N ALA A 375 80.73 -36.54 98.00
CA ALA A 375 80.54 -35.13 97.63
C ALA A 375 80.80 -34.89 96.13
N ASP A 376 81.88 -35.46 95.60
CA ASP A 376 82.25 -35.34 94.18
C ASP A 376 81.25 -36.09 93.27
N LEU A 377 80.70 -37.22 93.72
CA LEU A 377 79.64 -37.94 93.01
C LEU A 377 78.35 -37.11 92.86
N LYS A 378 77.95 -36.38 93.91
CA LYS A 378 76.78 -35.50 93.86
C LYS A 378 77.00 -34.35 92.88
N LEU A 379 78.18 -33.72 92.92
CA LEU A 379 78.53 -32.64 92.00
C LEU A 379 78.56 -33.12 90.54
N ALA A 380 79.13 -34.31 90.29
CA ALA A 380 79.19 -34.89 88.95
C ALA A 380 77.82 -35.30 88.40
N ARG A 381 76.89 -35.78 89.25
CA ARG A 381 75.48 -36.01 88.87
C ARG A 381 74.78 -34.71 88.50
N THR A 382 74.92 -33.67 89.34
CA THR A 382 74.32 -32.37 89.03
C THR A 382 74.88 -31.77 87.75
N LEU A 383 76.19 -31.93 87.47
CA LEU A 383 76.79 -31.46 86.21
C LEU A 383 76.27 -32.25 85.01
N ALA A 384 76.14 -33.57 85.11
CA ALA A 384 75.60 -34.40 84.03
C ALA A 384 74.11 -34.10 83.77
N ASP A 385 73.32 -33.88 84.81
CA ASP A 385 71.92 -33.49 84.68
C ASP A 385 71.79 -32.10 84.02
N THR A 386 72.59 -31.11 84.43
CA THR A 386 72.56 -29.77 83.81
C THR A 386 73.08 -29.77 82.37
N GLU A 387 74.11 -30.56 82.03
CA GLU A 387 74.55 -30.71 80.63
C GLU A 387 73.47 -31.34 79.75
N ILE A 388 72.77 -32.38 80.25
CA ILE A 388 71.65 -33.01 79.53
C ILE A 388 70.48 -32.03 79.37
N GLU A 389 70.18 -31.22 80.39
CA GLU A 389 69.15 -30.17 80.30
C GLU A 389 69.54 -29.09 79.28
N VAL A 390 70.79 -28.63 79.28
CA VAL A 390 71.30 -27.65 78.31
C VAL A 390 71.21 -28.18 76.88
N ASP A 391 71.60 -29.43 76.63
CA ASP A 391 71.48 -30.03 75.31
C ASP A 391 70.01 -30.29 74.92
N GLY A 392 69.15 -30.61 75.88
CA GLY A 392 67.70 -30.66 75.69
C GLY A 392 67.11 -29.31 75.28
N HIS A 393 67.53 -28.22 75.92
CA HIS A 393 67.12 -26.87 75.55
C HIS A 393 67.64 -26.45 74.17
N LYS A 394 68.88 -26.81 73.79
CA LYS A 394 69.40 -26.57 72.43
C LYS A 394 68.59 -27.31 71.38
N ALA A 395 68.25 -28.58 71.61
CA ALA A 395 67.44 -29.38 70.69
C ALA A 395 66.00 -28.85 70.57
N ALA A 396 65.41 -28.41 71.69
CA ALA A 396 64.09 -27.76 71.70
C ALA A 396 64.11 -26.44 70.93
N LEU A 397 65.15 -25.61 71.11
CA LEU A 397 65.32 -24.35 70.39
C LEU A 397 65.49 -24.58 68.88
N HIS A 398 66.28 -25.58 68.49
CA HIS A 398 66.41 -25.96 67.08
C HIS A 398 65.06 -26.40 66.49
N SER A 399 64.32 -27.26 67.20
CA SER A 399 63.01 -27.74 66.75
C SER A 399 61.97 -26.62 66.64
N LEU A 400 61.96 -25.69 67.61
CA LEU A 400 61.12 -24.49 67.57
C LEU A 400 61.51 -23.56 66.43
N SER A 401 62.80 -23.43 66.11
CA SER A 401 63.26 -22.62 64.97
C SER A 401 62.78 -23.22 63.65
N THR A 402 62.90 -24.54 63.46
CA THR A 402 62.43 -25.23 62.26
C THR A 402 60.91 -25.17 62.10
N GLU A 403 60.16 -25.27 63.21
CA GLU A 403 58.70 -25.12 63.20
C GLU A 403 58.30 -23.68 62.84
N CYS A 404 58.98 -22.68 63.40
CA CYS A 404 58.78 -21.27 63.05
C CYS A 404 59.02 -21.00 61.55
N GLU A 405 60.04 -21.62 60.94
CA GLU A 405 60.29 -21.54 59.50
C GLU A 405 59.17 -22.21 58.69
N SER A 406 58.75 -23.41 59.09
CA SER A 406 57.66 -24.14 58.41
C SER A 406 56.32 -23.40 58.47
N LEU A 407 56.02 -22.76 59.61
CA LEU A 407 54.81 -21.94 59.79
C LEU A 407 54.87 -20.68 58.95
N LYS A 408 56.03 -20.02 58.82
CA LYS A 408 56.21 -18.89 57.91
C LYS A 408 55.93 -19.30 56.46
N GLU A 409 56.50 -20.42 56.00
CA GLU A 409 56.22 -20.93 54.65
C GLU A 409 54.75 -21.28 54.44
N LEU A 410 54.06 -21.80 55.46
CA LEU A 410 52.64 -22.11 55.40
C LEU A 410 51.77 -20.84 55.33
N VAL A 411 52.13 -19.79 56.07
CA VAL A 411 51.50 -18.47 55.99
C VAL A 411 51.68 -17.87 54.59
N ASP A 412 52.88 -17.93 54.02
CA ASP A 412 53.16 -17.43 52.68
C ASP A 412 52.42 -18.21 51.59
N ARG A 413 52.34 -19.54 51.72
CA ARG A 413 51.51 -20.37 50.83
C ARG A 413 50.03 -20.03 50.96
N SER A 414 49.52 -19.86 52.17
CA SER A 414 48.12 -19.48 52.42
C SER A 414 47.78 -18.10 51.85
N ALA A 415 48.68 -17.12 52.00
CA ALA A 415 48.53 -15.79 51.43
C ALA A 415 48.45 -15.83 49.89
N ARG A 416 49.31 -16.62 49.23
CA ARG A 416 49.25 -16.84 47.77
C ARG A 416 47.94 -17.45 47.31
N HIS A 417 47.49 -18.53 47.96
CA HIS A 417 46.20 -19.16 47.64
C HIS A 417 45.02 -18.22 47.84
N ARG A 418 45.08 -17.37 48.87
CA ARG A 418 44.05 -16.35 49.12
C ARG A 418 44.01 -15.32 47.98
N GLN A 419 45.15 -14.86 47.50
CA GLN A 419 45.24 -13.94 46.37
C GLN A 419 44.71 -14.57 45.08
N GLU A 420 45.06 -15.83 44.81
CA GLU A 420 44.49 -16.58 43.68
C GLU A 420 42.98 -16.74 43.78
N LEU A 421 42.44 -16.96 44.99
CA LEU A 421 41.01 -17.06 45.20
C LEU A 421 40.31 -15.71 44.96
N PHE A 422 40.88 -14.60 45.45
CA PHE A 422 40.35 -13.25 45.20
C PHE A 422 40.33 -12.90 43.71
N THR A 423 41.40 -13.22 42.98
CA THR A 423 41.45 -12.97 41.53
C THR A 423 40.43 -13.82 40.76
N LYS A 424 40.22 -15.08 41.16
CA LYS A 424 39.16 -15.92 40.58
C LYS A 424 37.76 -15.37 40.89
N TYR A 425 37.53 -14.92 42.13
CA TYR A 425 36.27 -14.30 42.53
C TYR A 425 35.97 -13.03 41.71
N HIS A 426 36.96 -12.16 41.53
CA HIS A 426 36.81 -10.95 40.71
C HIS A 426 36.46 -11.27 39.25
N ARG A 427 37.13 -12.26 38.65
CA ARG A 427 36.81 -12.72 37.30
C ARG A 427 35.39 -13.28 37.17
N ILE A 428 34.89 -13.95 38.20
CA ILE A 428 33.51 -14.45 38.20
C ILE A 428 32.53 -13.27 38.26
N GLN A 429 32.83 -12.25 39.05
CA GLN A 429 31.99 -11.05 39.14
C GLN A 429 31.97 -10.28 37.81
N GLU A 430 33.13 -10.06 37.17
CA GLU A 430 33.21 -9.46 35.84
C GLU A 430 32.42 -10.28 34.81
N PHE A 431 32.53 -11.61 34.85
CA PHE A 431 31.77 -12.48 33.96
C PHE A 431 30.26 -12.37 34.19
N GLN A 432 29.81 -12.25 35.45
CA GLN A 432 28.40 -12.03 35.76
C GLN A 432 27.90 -10.69 35.21
N GLU A 433 28.65 -9.61 35.41
CA GLU A 433 28.30 -8.27 34.88
C GLU A 433 28.18 -8.28 33.34
N ILE A 434 29.13 -8.93 32.65
CA ILE A 434 29.09 -9.09 31.20
C ILE A 434 27.89 -9.95 30.77
N THR A 435 27.62 -11.03 31.49
CA THR A 435 26.50 -11.93 31.20
C THR A 435 25.17 -11.23 31.36
N ASP A 436 25.00 -10.45 32.42
CA ASP A 436 23.80 -9.65 32.68
C ASP A 436 23.60 -8.58 31.60
N ALA A 437 24.67 -7.90 31.18
CA ALA A 437 24.61 -6.94 30.07
C ALA A 437 24.18 -7.60 28.76
N LYS A 438 24.78 -8.74 28.41
CA LYS A 438 24.41 -9.51 27.20
C LYS A 438 22.97 -10.03 27.28
N GLN A 439 22.55 -10.53 28.44
CA GLN A 439 21.18 -10.99 28.65
C GLN A 439 20.17 -9.84 28.51
N GLY A 440 20.53 -8.63 28.95
CA GLY A 440 19.74 -7.42 28.71
C GLY A 440 19.54 -7.13 27.22
N VAL A 441 20.61 -7.20 26.42
CA VAL A 441 20.54 -7.02 24.95
C VAL A 441 19.67 -8.10 24.31
N ILE A 442 19.86 -9.37 24.69
CA ILE A 442 19.06 -10.49 24.18
C ILE A 442 17.57 -10.28 24.50
N GLN A 443 17.23 -9.85 25.72
CA GLN A 443 15.83 -9.57 26.09
C GLN A 443 15.22 -8.45 25.23
N VAL A 444 15.97 -7.38 24.97
CA VAL A 444 15.52 -6.28 24.09
C VAL A 444 15.30 -6.81 22.67
N LEU A 445 16.25 -7.57 22.12
CA LEU A 445 16.15 -8.16 20.77
C LEU A 445 14.97 -9.13 20.66
N VAL A 446 14.77 -10.00 21.64
CA VAL A 446 13.62 -10.92 21.68
C VAL A 446 12.31 -10.12 21.69
N LYS A 447 12.23 -9.06 22.50
CA LYS A 447 11.03 -8.21 22.57
C LYS A 447 10.78 -7.44 21.26
N GLN A 448 11.83 -6.97 20.60
CA GLN A 448 11.71 -6.31 19.29
C GLN A 448 11.28 -7.30 18.21
N ASN A 449 11.85 -8.51 18.21
CA ASN A 449 11.55 -9.56 17.26
C ASN A 449 10.13 -10.14 17.45
N MET A 450 9.68 -10.31 18.69
CA MET A 450 8.29 -10.69 19.00
C MET A 450 7.26 -9.75 18.37
N ASN A 451 7.59 -8.47 18.20
CA ASN A 451 6.71 -7.49 17.55
C ASN A 451 6.95 -7.34 16.04
N ALA A 452 7.98 -8.00 15.48
CA ALA A 452 8.33 -7.86 14.06
C ALA A 452 7.28 -8.53 13.16
N GLN A 453 6.78 -9.72 13.52
CA GLN A 453 5.76 -10.44 12.76
C GLN A 453 4.47 -9.62 12.66
N SER A 454 3.94 -9.14 13.78
CA SER A 454 2.73 -8.31 13.79
C SER A 454 2.90 -6.99 13.01
N ARG A 455 4.09 -6.38 13.03
CA ARG A 455 4.38 -5.18 12.23
C ARG A 455 4.42 -5.49 10.74
N LEU A 456 5.05 -6.61 10.35
CA LEU A 456 5.08 -7.06 8.96
C LEU A 456 3.67 -7.36 8.45
N ASP A 457 2.86 -8.07 9.24
CA ASP A 457 1.46 -8.38 8.91
C ASP A 457 0.64 -7.09 8.73
N GLN A 458 0.83 -6.09 9.62
CA GLN A 458 0.17 -4.79 9.47
C GLN A 458 0.61 -4.06 8.20
N GLN A 459 1.91 -4.03 7.89
CA GLN A 459 2.42 -3.38 6.68
C GLN A 459 1.95 -4.11 5.40
N LEU A 460 1.93 -5.43 5.41
CA LEU A 460 1.40 -6.24 4.31
C LEU A 460 -0.09 -5.98 4.10
N ALA A 461 -0.87 -5.84 5.18
CA ALA A 461 -2.29 -5.48 5.10
C ALA A 461 -2.50 -4.05 4.57
N GLU A 462 -1.68 -3.08 4.96
CA GLU A 462 -1.74 -1.71 4.46
C GLU A 462 -1.37 -1.62 2.96
N ILE A 463 -0.30 -2.31 2.54
CA ILE A 463 0.11 -2.41 1.13
C ILE A 463 -0.96 -3.14 0.32
N GLY A 464 -1.48 -4.26 0.82
CA GLY A 464 -2.58 -5.00 0.21
C GLY A 464 -3.81 -4.12 0.02
N GLY A 465 -4.21 -3.37 1.05
CA GLY A 465 -5.32 -2.43 0.97
C GLY A 465 -5.07 -1.27 0.00
N TYR A 466 -3.83 -0.79 -0.13
CA TYR A 466 -3.46 0.21 -1.13
C TYR A 466 -3.55 -0.36 -2.56
N LEU A 467 -3.00 -1.56 -2.79
CA LEU A 467 -3.05 -2.25 -4.07
C LEU A 467 -4.48 -2.57 -4.47
N GLU A 468 -5.32 -3.04 -3.55
CA GLU A 468 -6.74 -3.27 -3.83
C GLU A 468 -7.46 -1.98 -4.23
N ARG A 469 -7.24 -0.87 -3.51
CA ARG A 469 -7.87 0.42 -3.86
C ARG A 469 -7.41 0.94 -5.22
N SER A 470 -6.13 0.81 -5.55
CA SER A 470 -5.57 1.31 -6.82
C SER A 470 -5.92 0.40 -8.01
N PHE A 471 -5.88 -0.92 -7.81
CA PHE A 471 -6.05 -1.90 -8.89
C PHE A 471 -7.44 -2.52 -8.98
N VAL A 472 -8.35 -2.42 -8.02
CA VAL A 472 -9.74 -2.96 -8.14
C VAL A 472 -10.71 -1.92 -8.71
N SER A 473 -10.39 -0.62 -8.54
CA SER A 473 -11.17 0.47 -9.16
C SER A 473 -10.99 0.56 -10.67
N GLN A 474 -9.82 0.17 -11.20
CA GLN A 474 -9.53 0.18 -12.64
C GLN A 474 -10.18 -0.96 -13.47
N PRO A 475 -10.19 -2.25 -13.05
CA PRO A 475 -10.72 -3.36 -13.84
C PRO A 475 -12.23 -3.29 -13.98
N SER A 476 -12.95 -2.82 -12.95
CA SER A 476 -14.41 -2.60 -13.06
C SER A 476 -14.72 -1.50 -14.10
N HIS A 477 -13.95 -0.41 -14.10
CA HIS A 477 -14.02 0.63 -15.13
C HIS A 477 -13.63 0.08 -16.51
N LEU A 478 -12.56 -0.71 -16.63
CA LEU A 478 -12.09 -1.33 -17.86
C LEU A 478 -13.07 -2.37 -18.43
N THR A 479 -13.72 -3.19 -17.59
CA THR A 479 -14.78 -4.10 -18.03
C THR A 479 -16.02 -3.35 -18.48
N THR A 480 -16.33 -2.22 -17.83
CA THR A 480 -17.46 -1.37 -18.22
C THR A 480 -17.19 -0.65 -19.53
N THR A 481 -15.98 -0.10 -19.73
CA THR A 481 -15.60 0.56 -20.99
C THR A 481 -15.43 -0.46 -22.11
N SER A 482 -14.82 -1.61 -21.85
CA SER A 482 -14.73 -2.72 -22.81
C SER A 482 -16.11 -3.22 -23.21
N GLY A 483 -17.03 -3.41 -22.26
CA GLY A 483 -18.42 -3.76 -22.55
C GLY A 483 -19.16 -2.71 -23.40
N LYS A 484 -18.90 -1.42 -23.16
CA LYS A 484 -19.45 -0.31 -23.97
C LYS A 484 -18.88 -0.24 -25.38
N LEU A 485 -17.57 -0.50 -25.53
CA LEU A 485 -16.84 -0.50 -26.80
C LEU A 485 -17.11 -1.77 -27.62
N ARG A 486 -17.47 -2.87 -26.96
CA ARG A 486 -17.85 -4.10 -27.63
C ARG A 486 -19.07 -3.83 -28.51
N ASP A 487 -18.92 -4.20 -29.77
CA ASP A 487 -19.92 -4.02 -30.82
C ASP A 487 -20.37 -2.56 -31.04
N SER A 488 -19.62 -1.56 -30.56
CA SER A 488 -20.00 -0.14 -30.72
C SER A 488 -19.91 0.29 -32.19
N VAL A 489 -18.84 -0.12 -32.88
CA VAL A 489 -18.64 0.15 -34.32
C VAL A 489 -19.72 -0.53 -35.15
N GLN A 490 -20.09 -1.76 -34.81
CA GLN A 490 -21.17 -2.48 -35.51
C GLN A 490 -22.52 -1.77 -35.29
N ARG A 491 -22.83 -1.37 -34.05
CA ARG A 491 -24.04 -0.59 -33.72
C ARG A 491 -24.07 0.77 -34.42
N GLU A 492 -22.94 1.46 -34.53
CA GLU A 492 -22.80 2.72 -35.26
C GLU A 492 -23.06 2.53 -36.76
N VAL A 493 -22.45 1.52 -37.37
CA VAL A 493 -22.60 1.19 -38.79
C VAL A 493 -24.05 0.78 -39.10
N ASP A 494 -24.64 -0.08 -38.28
CA ASP A 494 -26.03 -0.52 -38.46
C ASP A 494 -27.01 0.64 -38.26
N SER A 495 -26.75 1.54 -37.30
CA SER A 495 -27.59 2.74 -37.08
C SER A 495 -27.47 3.74 -38.23
N PHE A 496 -26.27 3.91 -38.81
CA PHE A 496 -26.04 4.79 -39.95
C PHE A 496 -26.60 4.21 -41.25
N ALA A 497 -26.50 2.89 -41.45
CA ALA A 497 -27.06 2.20 -42.62
C ALA A 497 -28.59 2.30 -42.69
N ASN A 498 -29.25 2.38 -41.53
CA ASN A 498 -30.69 2.54 -41.41
C ASN A 498 -31.17 4.01 -41.58
N LEU A 499 -30.25 4.98 -41.72
CA LEU A 499 -30.57 6.40 -41.88
C LEU A 499 -30.77 6.75 -43.36
N ALA A 500 -32.00 7.11 -43.75
CA ALA A 500 -32.27 7.45 -45.15
C ALA A 500 -31.68 8.83 -45.54
N LEU A 501 -31.12 8.91 -46.75
CA LEU A 501 -30.45 10.11 -47.28
C LEU A 501 -31.27 11.42 -47.17
N PRO A 502 -32.61 11.43 -47.40
CA PRO A 502 -33.41 12.65 -47.29
C PRO A 502 -33.34 13.35 -45.92
N TYR A 503 -33.01 12.64 -44.84
CA TYR A 503 -32.90 13.20 -43.48
C TYR A 503 -31.63 14.03 -43.24
N ILE A 504 -30.65 13.94 -44.13
CA ILE A 504 -29.36 14.65 -44.07
C ILE A 504 -29.29 15.73 -45.17
N MET A 505 -30.22 15.71 -46.13
CA MET A 505 -30.24 16.63 -47.26
C MET A 505 -30.99 17.92 -46.93
N PHE A 506 -30.39 19.05 -47.29
CA PHE A 506 -30.98 20.37 -47.20
C PHE A 506 -31.01 21.02 -48.59
N SER A 507 -32.14 21.63 -48.93
CA SER A 507 -32.32 22.41 -50.15
C SER A 507 -32.30 23.90 -49.83
N GLN A 508 -31.73 24.70 -50.73
CA GLN A 508 -31.67 26.14 -50.58
C GLN A 508 -32.77 26.76 -51.44
N ILE A 509 -33.86 27.17 -50.78
CA ILE A 509 -34.95 27.92 -51.42
C ILE A 509 -34.76 29.37 -50.98
N ASP A 510 -34.22 30.17 -51.89
CA ASP A 510 -33.73 31.54 -51.68
C ASP A 510 -32.56 31.71 -50.69
N SER A 511 -31.69 32.68 -51.01
CA SER A 511 -30.28 32.74 -50.59
C SER A 511 -29.99 32.76 -49.07
N ALA A 512 -30.99 32.81 -48.19
CA ALA A 512 -30.80 32.96 -46.75
C ALA A 512 -31.24 31.76 -45.89
N LEU A 513 -32.11 30.85 -46.36
CA LEU A 513 -32.63 29.77 -45.52
C LEU A 513 -32.49 28.41 -46.21
N LYS A 514 -31.69 27.53 -45.60
CA LYS A 514 -31.58 26.11 -46.00
C LYS A 514 -32.68 25.34 -45.28
N THR A 515 -33.58 24.74 -46.04
CA THR A 515 -34.71 23.95 -45.52
C THR A 515 -34.41 22.47 -45.72
N ALA A 516 -34.67 21.63 -44.72
CA ALA A 516 -34.47 20.19 -44.85
C ALA A 516 -35.37 19.65 -45.97
N VAL A 517 -34.84 18.77 -46.82
CA VAL A 517 -35.59 18.21 -47.97
C VAL A 517 -36.84 17.46 -47.49
N MET A 518 -36.80 16.88 -46.29
CA MET A 518 -37.96 16.26 -45.64
C MET A 518 -39.09 17.24 -45.32
N ASP A 519 -38.77 18.47 -44.98
CA ASP A 519 -39.76 19.52 -44.66
C ASP A 519 -40.40 20.09 -45.94
N LEU A 520 -39.81 19.81 -47.11
CA LEU A 520 -40.30 20.19 -48.44
C LEU A 520 -41.11 19.08 -49.12
N SER A 521 -41.22 17.90 -48.50
CA SER A 521 -41.96 16.76 -49.05
C SER A 521 -43.47 16.91 -48.83
N ILE A 522 -44.24 16.76 -49.91
CA ILE A 522 -45.71 16.83 -49.92
C ILE A 522 -46.35 15.53 -49.39
N HIS A 523 -45.55 14.48 -49.17
CA HIS A 523 -46.00 13.16 -48.70
C HIS A 523 -45.57 12.89 -47.24
N GLN A 524 -46.04 13.71 -46.29
CA GLN A 524 -45.81 13.50 -44.84
C GLN A 524 -46.71 12.40 -44.26
N LEU A 525 -46.66 11.19 -44.83
CA LEU A 525 -47.50 10.06 -44.41
C LEU A 525 -46.80 9.05 -43.49
N SER A 526 -45.66 9.39 -42.86
CA SER A 526 -45.03 8.50 -41.85
C SER A 526 -44.61 9.26 -40.58
N PRO A 527 -45.02 8.79 -39.38
CA PRO A 527 -44.99 9.57 -38.14
C PRO A 527 -43.66 9.44 -37.41
N VAL A 528 -43.14 10.53 -36.82
CA VAL A 528 -42.29 10.68 -35.60
C VAL A 528 -41.07 9.75 -35.37
N HIS A 529 -41.09 8.48 -35.75
CA HIS A 529 -40.12 7.40 -35.53
C HIS A 529 -38.81 7.54 -36.31
N ILE A 530 -38.70 8.46 -37.27
CA ILE A 530 -37.51 8.55 -38.13
C ILE A 530 -36.53 9.66 -37.67
N ARG A 531 -37.00 10.65 -36.88
CA ARG A 531 -36.14 11.58 -36.14
C ARG A 531 -35.31 10.94 -35.01
N PRO A 532 -35.80 9.97 -34.22
CA PRO A 532 -34.97 9.31 -33.20
C PRO A 532 -33.83 8.48 -33.80
N ALA A 533 -33.94 7.97 -35.04
CA ALA A 533 -32.83 7.30 -35.73
C ALA A 533 -31.67 8.28 -35.99
N LEU A 534 -31.97 9.50 -36.45
CA LEU A 534 -30.97 10.56 -36.57
C LEU A 534 -30.38 10.92 -35.20
N GLN A 535 -31.21 11.08 -34.17
CA GLN A 535 -30.75 11.39 -32.82
C GLN A 535 -29.84 10.30 -32.23
N THR A 536 -30.14 9.03 -32.48
CA THR A 536 -29.29 7.89 -32.10
C THR A 536 -27.91 7.98 -32.77
N VAL A 537 -27.86 8.33 -34.06
CA VAL A 537 -26.60 8.53 -34.78
C VAL A 537 -25.82 9.74 -34.23
N LEU A 538 -26.49 10.83 -33.87
CA LEU A 538 -25.85 12.00 -33.25
C LEU A 538 -25.26 11.68 -31.87
N GLU A 539 -25.96 10.88 -31.05
CA GLU A 539 -25.50 10.44 -29.74
C GLU A 539 -24.32 9.46 -29.83
N LEU A 540 -24.38 8.49 -30.75
CA LEU A 540 -23.29 7.53 -30.97
C LEU A 540 -22.01 8.19 -31.47
N LEU A 541 -22.12 9.19 -32.36
CA LEU A 541 -20.97 9.93 -32.91
C LEU A 541 -20.50 11.09 -32.01
N ASN A 542 -21.04 11.21 -30.78
CA ASN A 542 -20.80 12.32 -29.85
C ASN A 542 -20.94 13.70 -30.53
N PHE A 543 -21.90 13.83 -31.44
CA PHE A 543 -22.15 15.08 -32.14
C PHE A 543 -22.85 16.09 -31.23
N LYS A 544 -22.34 17.32 -31.20
CA LYS A 544 -22.85 18.34 -30.28
C LYS A 544 -24.25 18.77 -30.69
N THR A 545 -25.21 18.72 -29.76
CA THR A 545 -26.64 19.01 -29.99
C THR A 545 -26.95 20.43 -30.49
N PHE A 546 -26.00 21.36 -30.37
CA PHE A 546 -26.13 22.73 -30.86
C PHE A 546 -25.63 22.92 -32.31
N GLN A 547 -25.02 21.91 -32.92
CA GLN A 547 -24.56 21.96 -34.31
C GLN A 547 -25.66 21.48 -35.24
N ALA A 548 -25.76 22.11 -36.41
CA ALA A 548 -26.75 21.71 -37.39
C ALA A 548 -26.38 20.34 -38.00
N PRO A 549 -27.37 19.45 -38.28
CA PRO A 549 -27.12 18.11 -38.81
C PRO A 549 -26.42 18.07 -40.17
N ASP A 550 -26.37 19.18 -40.90
CA ASP A 550 -25.62 19.35 -42.14
C ASP A 550 -24.10 19.28 -41.95
N ALA A 551 -23.60 19.62 -40.75
CA ALA A 551 -22.20 19.48 -40.39
C ALA A 551 -21.81 18.04 -39.97
N LEU A 552 -22.76 17.09 -39.95
CA LEU A 552 -22.53 15.71 -39.53
C LEU A 552 -21.52 15.00 -40.44
N LEU A 553 -21.64 15.16 -41.77
CA LEU A 553 -20.70 14.54 -42.71
C LEU A 553 -19.28 15.11 -42.56
N CYS A 554 -19.16 16.44 -42.40
CA CYS A 554 -17.87 17.08 -42.12
C CYS A 554 -17.28 16.64 -40.78
N HIS A 555 -18.13 16.36 -39.78
CA HIS A 555 -17.70 15.77 -38.50
C HIS A 555 -17.23 14.32 -38.66
N CYS A 556 -17.93 13.49 -39.44
CA CYS A 556 -17.52 12.12 -39.73
C CYS A 556 -16.17 12.07 -40.48
N VAL A 557 -15.95 12.98 -41.42
CA VAL A 557 -14.67 13.08 -42.14
C VAL A 557 -13.54 13.47 -41.18
N ARG A 558 -13.74 14.46 -40.30
CA ARG A 558 -12.75 14.83 -39.28
C ARG A 558 -12.48 13.70 -38.30
N LEU A 559 -13.51 13.02 -37.81
CA LEU A 559 -13.35 11.83 -36.96
C LEU A 559 -12.52 10.75 -37.66
N LYS A 560 -12.76 10.50 -38.96
CA LYS A 560 -11.97 9.54 -39.74
C LYS A 560 -10.50 9.96 -39.86
N GLU A 561 -10.22 11.25 -40.04
CA GLU A 561 -8.86 11.78 -40.04
C GLU A 561 -8.19 11.63 -38.67
N GLU A 562 -8.91 11.93 -37.58
CA GLU A 562 -8.44 11.76 -36.20
C GLU A 562 -8.14 10.29 -35.88
N ILE A 563 -9.06 9.37 -36.23
CA ILE A 563 -8.85 7.93 -36.07
C ILE A 563 -7.64 7.48 -36.90
N GLY A 564 -7.50 7.96 -38.13
CA GLY A 564 -6.35 7.66 -38.98
C GLY A 564 -5.02 8.17 -38.41
N GLU A 565 -5.02 9.35 -37.78
CA GLU A 565 -3.86 9.90 -37.08
C GLU A 565 -3.49 9.09 -35.84
N VAL A 566 -4.49 8.67 -35.05
CA VAL A 566 -4.30 7.81 -33.87
C VAL A 566 -3.78 6.43 -34.28
N LEU A 567 -4.35 5.80 -35.32
CA LEU A 567 -3.85 4.53 -35.86
C LEU A 567 -2.43 4.66 -36.39
N ARG A 568 -2.10 5.73 -37.12
CA ARG A 568 -0.70 5.99 -37.55
C ARG A 568 0.26 6.22 -36.38
N ARG A 569 -0.19 6.82 -35.28
CA ARG A 569 0.61 6.96 -34.04
C ARG A 569 0.84 5.62 -33.37
N LEU A 570 -0.23 4.82 -33.24
CA LEU A 570 -0.15 3.48 -32.66
C LEU A 570 0.73 2.56 -33.51
N GLU A 571 0.62 2.63 -34.84
CA GLU A 571 1.49 1.90 -35.75
C GLU A 571 2.95 2.32 -35.60
N ARG A 572 3.24 3.64 -35.50
CA ARG A 572 4.60 4.14 -35.23
C ARG A 572 5.14 3.70 -33.88
N GLU A 573 4.32 3.71 -32.82
CA GLU A 573 4.72 3.19 -31.51
C GLU A 573 4.92 1.68 -31.52
N SER A 574 4.07 0.94 -32.24
CA SER A 574 4.21 -0.51 -32.43
C SER A 574 5.46 -0.86 -33.24
N GLN A 575 5.82 -0.03 -34.22
CA GLN A 575 7.04 -0.15 -34.99
C GLN A 575 8.25 0.26 -34.15
N HIS A 576 8.17 1.31 -33.33
CA HIS A 576 9.24 1.67 -32.38
C HIS A 576 9.47 0.61 -31.32
N THR A 577 8.41 0.00 -30.78
CA THR A 577 8.53 -1.14 -29.86
C THR A 577 9.08 -2.38 -30.57
N ARG A 578 8.64 -2.67 -31.81
CA ARG A 578 9.25 -3.75 -32.61
C ARG A 578 10.72 -3.48 -32.96
N HIS A 579 11.09 -2.26 -33.31
CA HIS A 579 12.48 -1.88 -33.58
C HIS A 579 13.34 -1.90 -32.31
N ARG A 580 12.76 -1.56 -31.15
CA ARG A 580 13.40 -1.73 -29.84
C ARG A 580 13.59 -3.21 -29.50
N ASN A 581 12.62 -4.07 -29.81
CA ASN A 581 12.70 -5.52 -29.61
C ASN A 581 13.65 -6.22 -30.60
N MET A 582 13.89 -5.64 -31.79
CA MET A 582 14.89 -6.14 -32.74
C MET A 582 16.32 -5.68 -32.41
N SER A 583 16.47 -4.72 -31.51
CA SER A 583 17.76 -4.22 -31.02
C SER A 583 18.04 -4.75 -29.61
N GLY A 584 18.25 -6.07 -29.50
CA GLY A 584 19.19 -6.61 -28.52
C GLY A 584 18.73 -6.99 -27.12
N GLU A 585 17.44 -7.16 -26.85
CA GLU A 585 16.98 -7.82 -25.61
C GLU A 585 15.94 -8.89 -25.95
N GLU A 586 16.32 -10.15 -25.74
CA GLU A 586 15.41 -11.30 -25.86
C GLU A 586 14.12 -11.05 -25.07
N ASP A 587 13.02 -11.36 -25.75
CA ASP A 587 11.63 -11.23 -25.36
C ASP A 587 11.42 -11.36 -23.83
N VAL A 588 11.26 -10.21 -23.16
CA VAL A 588 11.07 -10.08 -21.69
C VAL A 588 9.97 -11.02 -21.19
N VAL A 589 8.96 -11.31 -22.01
CA VAL A 589 7.87 -12.24 -21.67
C VAL A 589 8.35 -13.70 -21.66
N THR A 590 9.30 -14.06 -22.53
CA THR A 590 9.94 -15.38 -22.51
C THR A 590 10.93 -15.52 -21.36
N GLN A 591 11.69 -14.46 -21.03
CA GLN A 591 12.56 -14.46 -19.85
C GLN A 591 11.76 -14.53 -18.54
N ILE A 592 10.63 -13.85 -18.43
CA ILE A 592 9.74 -13.97 -17.26
C ILE A 592 9.17 -15.39 -17.17
N ARG A 593 8.77 -15.98 -18.29
CA ARG A 593 8.26 -17.35 -18.30
C ARG A 593 9.34 -18.36 -17.89
N ASP A 594 10.53 -18.24 -18.47
CA ASP A 594 11.68 -19.10 -18.19
C ASP A 594 12.17 -18.95 -16.75
N THR A 595 12.19 -17.73 -16.20
CA THR A 595 12.53 -17.50 -14.78
C THR A 595 11.46 -18.07 -13.84
N CYS A 596 10.17 -17.96 -14.18
CA CYS A 596 9.10 -18.62 -13.41
C CYS A 596 9.20 -20.15 -13.46
N GLU A 597 9.57 -20.74 -14.60
CA GLU A 597 9.80 -22.18 -14.74
C GLU A 597 11.03 -22.62 -13.93
N ARG A 598 12.15 -21.89 -14.02
CA ARG A 598 13.35 -22.15 -13.21
C ARG A 598 13.09 -22.05 -11.70
N ALA A 599 12.28 -21.08 -11.26
CA ALA A 599 11.88 -20.94 -9.86
C ALA A 599 11.07 -22.16 -9.39
N ARG A 600 10.07 -22.59 -10.17
CA ARG A 600 9.27 -23.80 -9.84
C ARG A 600 10.10 -25.07 -9.81
N GLU A 601 11.06 -25.22 -10.74
CA GLU A 601 11.97 -26.37 -10.78
C GLU A 601 12.92 -26.38 -9.58
N SER A 602 13.33 -25.20 -9.10
CA SER A 602 14.13 -25.03 -7.89
C SER A 602 13.34 -25.40 -6.64
N ASP A 603 12.11 -24.89 -6.50
CA ASP A 603 11.22 -25.18 -5.36
C ASP A 603 10.92 -26.68 -5.28
N LYS A 604 10.64 -27.32 -6.42
CA LYS A 604 10.41 -28.77 -6.48
C LYS A 604 11.64 -29.56 -6.03
N ARG A 605 12.84 -29.14 -6.44
CA ARG A 605 14.10 -29.76 -6.01
C ARG A 605 14.32 -29.59 -4.50
N GLN A 606 14.10 -28.39 -3.98
CA GLN A 606 14.23 -28.12 -2.54
C GLN A 606 13.24 -28.93 -1.72
N ILE A 607 11.97 -29.02 -2.12
CA ILE A 607 10.98 -29.86 -1.42
C ILE A 607 11.38 -31.33 -1.48
N THR A 608 11.82 -31.83 -2.63
CA THR A 608 12.24 -33.23 -2.80
C THR A 608 13.46 -33.57 -1.91
N GLN A 609 14.36 -32.62 -1.68
CA GLN A 609 15.54 -32.80 -0.84
C GLN A 609 15.25 -32.61 0.66
N MET A 610 14.46 -31.59 1.03
CA MET A 610 14.22 -31.21 2.42
C MET A 610 13.15 -32.07 3.10
N LEU A 611 12.12 -32.50 2.37
CA LEU A 611 11.03 -33.31 2.93
C LEU A 611 11.51 -34.64 3.54
N PRO A 612 12.37 -35.46 2.90
CA PRO A 612 12.90 -36.68 3.50
C PRO A 612 13.78 -36.39 4.72
N MET A 613 14.58 -35.30 4.69
CA MET A 613 15.43 -34.92 5.82
C MET A 613 14.59 -34.51 7.02
N LEU A 614 13.54 -33.70 6.82
CA LEU A 614 12.60 -33.32 7.86
C LEU A 614 11.87 -34.53 8.43
N GLN A 615 11.38 -35.44 7.58
CA GLN A 615 10.73 -36.68 8.03
C GLN A 615 11.69 -37.56 8.85
N GLN A 616 12.95 -37.70 8.43
CA GLN A 616 13.96 -38.44 9.17
C GLN A 616 14.28 -37.79 10.52
N LYS A 617 14.37 -36.46 10.57
CA LYS A 617 14.64 -35.71 11.80
C LYS A 617 13.45 -35.80 12.77
N VAL A 618 12.23 -35.70 12.28
CA VAL A 618 11.00 -35.92 13.06
C VAL A 618 10.92 -37.36 13.60
N ALA A 619 11.32 -38.35 12.82
CA ALA A 619 11.41 -39.74 13.30
C ALA A 619 12.46 -39.90 14.41
N LYS A 620 13.61 -39.21 14.31
CA LYS A 620 14.65 -39.24 15.35
C LYS A 620 14.20 -38.52 16.63
N THR A 621 13.54 -37.38 16.53
CA THR A 621 13.05 -36.63 17.70
C THR A 621 11.91 -37.35 18.41
N THR A 622 11.02 -38.02 17.68
CA THR A 622 9.96 -38.85 18.28
C THR A 622 10.52 -40.05 19.04
N VAL A 623 11.54 -40.73 18.52
CA VAL A 623 12.26 -41.80 19.25
C VAL A 623 12.98 -41.27 20.49
N ALA A 624 13.62 -40.10 20.39
CA ALA A 624 14.26 -39.46 21.55
C ALA A 624 13.25 -39.07 22.63
N LEU A 625 12.07 -38.57 22.24
CA LEU A 625 11.00 -38.21 23.16
C LEU A 625 10.42 -39.44 23.88
N ASP A 626 10.27 -40.56 23.16
CA ASP A 626 9.84 -41.84 23.77
C ASP A 626 10.85 -42.33 24.82
N ASN A 627 12.15 -42.20 24.55
CA ASN A 627 13.21 -42.51 25.53
C ASN A 627 13.20 -41.57 26.73
N CYS A 628 12.91 -40.28 26.54
CA CYS A 628 12.74 -39.32 27.63
C CYS A 628 11.54 -39.71 28.51
N ASN A 629 10.42 -40.11 27.91
CA ASN A 629 9.24 -40.57 28.64
C ASN A 629 9.56 -41.84 29.45
N LYS A 630 10.21 -42.84 28.85
CA LYS A 630 10.67 -44.04 29.57
C LYS A 630 11.60 -43.73 30.75
N THR A 631 12.51 -42.77 30.57
CA THR A 631 13.45 -42.35 31.63
C THR A 631 12.72 -41.61 32.75
N ARG A 632 11.76 -40.74 32.41
CA ARG A 632 10.88 -40.08 33.38
C ARG A 632 10.05 -41.09 34.15
N ASP A 633 9.52 -42.11 33.49
CA ASP A 633 8.72 -43.15 34.13
C ASP A 633 9.58 -44.01 35.07
N ALA A 634 10.82 -44.34 34.68
CA ALA A 634 11.79 -45.01 35.55
C ALA A 634 12.22 -44.16 36.76
N ALA A 635 12.44 -42.86 36.57
CA ALA A 635 12.75 -41.93 37.66
C ALA A 635 11.56 -41.77 38.62
N ASN A 636 10.34 -41.71 38.10
CA ASN A 636 9.11 -41.66 38.89
C ASN A 636 8.86 -42.97 39.65
N ALA A 637 9.17 -44.12 39.07
CA ALA A 637 9.10 -45.43 39.74
C ALA A 637 10.10 -45.49 40.91
N TRP A 638 11.33 -45.00 40.70
CA TRP A 638 12.35 -44.91 41.75
C TRP A 638 11.94 -43.99 42.90
N TRP A 639 11.31 -42.84 42.61
CA TRP A 639 10.84 -41.89 43.63
C TRP A 639 9.66 -42.41 44.46
N ARG A 640 8.91 -43.39 43.95
CA ARG A 640 7.79 -44.03 44.66
C ARG A 640 8.24 -45.16 45.60
N GLU A 641 9.46 -45.70 45.46
CA GLU A 641 9.98 -46.77 46.32
C GLU A 641 11.38 -46.46 46.90
N PRO A 642 11.51 -45.50 47.83
CA PRO A 642 12.81 -45.04 48.33
C PRO A 642 13.53 -46.00 49.29
N GLY A 643 13.06 -47.25 49.45
CA GLY A 643 13.53 -48.19 50.48
C GLY A 643 14.49 -49.30 50.02
N GLN A 644 14.85 -49.40 48.74
CA GLN A 644 15.67 -50.52 48.24
C GLN A 644 17.19 -50.29 48.34
N SER A 645 17.62 -49.12 48.78
CA SER A 645 19.02 -48.65 48.73
C SER A 645 19.95 -49.22 49.80
N CYS A 646 19.48 -50.11 50.69
CA CYS A 646 20.34 -50.69 51.72
C CYS A 646 21.08 -51.97 51.30
N VAL A 647 20.79 -52.54 50.11
CA VAL A 647 21.12 -53.94 49.85
C VAL A 647 21.57 -54.24 48.40
N PRO A 648 22.85 -54.64 48.15
CA PRO A 648 23.39 -54.88 46.80
C PRO A 648 22.84 -56.09 46.03
N TRP A 649 22.07 -56.99 46.66
CA TRP A 649 21.65 -58.27 46.06
C TRP A 649 20.18 -58.31 45.57
N VAL A 650 19.41 -57.23 45.74
CA VAL A 650 18.03 -57.15 45.25
C VAL A 650 18.06 -56.60 43.81
N LYS A 651 17.48 -57.36 42.88
CA LYS A 651 17.35 -56.98 41.47
C LYS A 651 15.91 -56.61 41.17
N VAL A 652 15.70 -55.46 40.53
CA VAL A 652 14.42 -55.08 39.90
C VAL A 652 14.66 -55.10 38.40
N ASP A 653 13.79 -55.77 37.65
CA ASP A 653 13.95 -56.05 36.22
C ASP A 653 15.33 -56.62 35.85
N ASP A 654 15.79 -57.61 36.63
CA ASP A 654 17.07 -58.33 36.48
C ASP A 654 18.35 -57.47 36.58
N ARG A 655 18.26 -56.20 37.00
CA ARG A 655 19.41 -55.29 37.10
C ARG A 655 19.65 -54.80 38.53
N THR A 656 20.93 -54.60 38.86
CA THR A 656 21.37 -54.06 40.16
C THR A 656 21.52 -52.53 40.13
N LEU A 657 21.56 -51.88 41.31
CA LEU A 657 21.71 -50.42 41.44
C LEU A 657 22.92 -49.86 40.68
N GLN A 658 24.07 -50.55 40.76
CA GLN A 658 25.28 -50.17 40.00
C GLN A 658 25.04 -50.22 38.49
N GLN A 659 24.30 -51.21 37.99
CA GLN A 659 24.00 -51.34 36.57
C GLN A 659 23.01 -50.27 36.07
N TYR A 660 22.07 -49.83 36.91
CA TYR A 660 21.22 -48.67 36.60
C TYR A 660 22.02 -47.36 36.60
N MET A 661 22.93 -47.16 37.56
CA MET A 661 23.81 -45.98 37.58
C MET A 661 24.76 -45.95 36.39
N ASP A 662 25.29 -47.10 35.96
CA ASP A 662 26.10 -47.21 34.76
C ASP A 662 25.27 -46.92 33.50
N GLN A 663 24.02 -47.40 33.43
CA GLN A 663 23.13 -47.08 32.32
C GLN A 663 22.76 -45.58 32.28
N TRP A 664 22.50 -44.98 33.44
CA TRP A 664 22.20 -43.55 33.59
C TRP A 664 23.42 -42.64 33.47
N THR A 665 24.64 -43.17 33.46
CA THR A 665 25.86 -42.40 33.16
C THR A 665 26.27 -42.55 31.69
N VAL A 666 25.93 -43.68 31.05
CA VAL A 666 26.12 -43.89 29.61
C VAL A 666 25.06 -43.15 28.77
N LEU A 667 23.81 -43.08 29.23
CA LEU A 667 22.74 -42.36 28.51
C LEU A 667 23.02 -40.85 28.34
N PRO A 668 23.44 -40.07 29.37
CA PRO A 668 23.79 -38.67 29.24
C PRO A 668 24.98 -38.41 28.30
N ARG A 669 25.91 -39.36 28.17
CA ARG A 669 27.01 -39.26 27.19
C ARG A 669 26.50 -39.29 25.75
N ASN A 670 25.45 -40.07 25.47
CA ASN A 670 24.78 -40.02 24.17
C ASN A 670 23.94 -38.73 24.01
N TYR A 671 23.41 -38.16 25.10
CA TYR A 671 22.75 -36.84 25.07
C TYR A 671 23.73 -35.69 24.84
N LEU A 672 24.97 -35.74 25.34
CA LEU A 672 25.98 -34.72 25.05
C LEU A 672 26.33 -34.70 23.55
N LEU A 673 26.33 -35.86 22.89
CA LEU A 673 26.53 -35.96 21.45
C LEU A 673 25.34 -35.37 20.65
N VAL A 674 24.11 -35.51 21.16
CA VAL A 674 22.89 -34.94 20.54
C VAL A 674 22.75 -33.44 20.83
N TYR A 675 23.15 -32.97 22.01
CA TYR A 675 23.18 -31.55 22.36
C TYR A 675 24.26 -30.82 21.56
N LEU A 676 25.45 -31.41 21.42
CA LEU A 676 26.50 -30.89 20.53
C LEU A 676 26.08 -30.94 19.05
N LEU A 677 25.35 -31.96 18.59
CA LEU A 677 24.80 -31.99 17.21
C LEU A 677 23.62 -31.02 16.99
N LEU A 678 22.91 -30.60 18.04
CA LEU A 678 21.86 -29.58 17.98
C LEU A 678 22.45 -28.16 18.08
N GLU A 679 23.52 -27.95 18.85
CA GLU A 679 24.27 -26.69 18.88
C GLU A 679 25.08 -26.47 17.60
N TYR A 680 25.74 -27.50 17.06
CA TYR A 680 26.47 -27.37 15.78
C TYR A 680 25.52 -27.10 14.60
N HIS A 681 24.28 -27.60 14.64
CA HIS A 681 23.29 -27.32 13.59
C HIS A 681 22.52 -26.00 13.78
N TYR A 682 22.45 -25.46 15.00
CA TYR A 682 21.93 -24.09 15.20
C TYR A 682 22.89 -23.02 14.64
N GLU A 683 24.18 -23.32 14.53
CA GLU A 683 25.15 -22.49 13.78
C GLU A 683 25.07 -22.70 12.26
N GLU A 684 24.75 -23.90 11.77
CA GLU A 684 24.60 -24.13 10.31
C GLU A 684 23.29 -23.59 9.73
N ASP A 685 22.21 -23.46 10.51
CA ASP A 685 20.95 -22.88 10.02
C ASP A 685 21.01 -21.35 9.83
N TRP A 686 22.03 -20.66 10.37
CA TRP A 686 22.38 -19.29 9.96
C TRP A 686 23.16 -19.24 8.64
N ASN A 687 23.79 -20.33 8.23
CA ASN A 687 24.49 -20.41 6.95
C ASN A 687 23.55 -20.70 5.76
N VAL A 688 22.33 -21.22 5.98
CA VAL A 688 21.39 -21.47 4.88
C VAL A 688 20.79 -20.17 4.31
N CYS A 689 20.69 -19.09 5.11
CA CYS A 689 20.36 -17.76 4.58
C CYS A 689 21.55 -17.07 3.91
N CYS A 690 22.80 -17.37 4.31
CA CYS A 690 24.00 -16.77 3.73
C CYS A 690 24.52 -17.49 2.46
N ILE A 691 24.17 -18.76 2.24
CA ILE A 691 24.57 -19.51 1.03
C ILE A 691 23.78 -19.05 -0.22
N SER A 692 22.67 -18.32 -0.08
CA SER A 692 22.00 -17.69 -1.23
C SER A 692 22.75 -16.49 -1.83
N LEU A 693 23.75 -15.95 -1.13
CA LEU A 693 24.59 -14.84 -1.62
C LEU A 693 25.92 -15.28 -2.23
N PHE A 694 26.33 -16.55 -2.05
CA PHE A 694 27.63 -17.05 -2.54
C PHE A 694 27.58 -17.77 -3.90
N LEU A 695 26.39 -18.03 -4.46
CA LEU A 695 26.23 -18.69 -5.77
C LEU A 695 26.00 -17.74 -6.95
N ASN A 696 26.16 -16.42 -6.77
CA ASN A 696 26.03 -15.43 -7.85
C ASN A 696 27.37 -14.79 -8.29
N ILE A 697 28.50 -15.44 -7.99
CA ILE A 697 29.85 -15.00 -8.44
C ILE A 697 30.52 -16.02 -9.40
N TYR A 698 29.84 -17.10 -9.77
CA TYR A 698 30.27 -17.96 -10.89
C TYR A 698 29.06 -18.43 -11.72
N SER A 699 28.47 -17.50 -12.46
CA SER A 699 27.99 -17.68 -13.83
C SER A 699 27.79 -16.32 -14.48
#